data_AF-A0AAU9L107-F1
#
_entry.id   AF-A0AAU9L107-F1
#
_cell.length_a   1.000
_cell.length_b   1.000
_cell.length_c   1.000
_cell.angle_alpha   90.00
_cell.angle_beta   90.00
_cell.angle_gamma   90.00
#
_symmetry.space_group_name_H-M   'P 1'
#
loop_
_entity.id
_entity.type
_entity.pdbx_description
1 polymer ?
#
loop_
_entity_poly.entity_id
_entity_poly.type
_entity_poly.pdbx_seq_one_letter_code
_entity_poly.pdbx_strand_id
1 'polypeptide(L)'
;MDITSPRRQVKHVVFTSTCRELDFIHGEVLAFTLRRTGYDDNITHLLYGCTSEKALNLMQKKDPRQDVQTRHYPHISAVNTTFGEKLLTTTVNPVVLSQWMLGLDDGNVTNNHRVPFHERYALTSDEFVMAVDNDAIFTKKLDMSNLVAEVRAAIEPRIFGQDASWYWPNRFPLTREQLKSIVPTNSRALLLDDWREYAAIAPFLAAVSAWQEVLPIAVDMWNKLAHEQLYLAIPIAAAHEKTFIGTSGVLSVHHYSSRYQNWDFVDDIDHNPCKEQAEGENLALSSYPISIRALNFTLPQWIDGREWSFFADKVPSDFLSCDAWMIRQPTDYLWYLATHTSGYERVPNILRRRHTMSVCLAVEAYNSASESYRFHFCPTGYNRNRRIRTEFQKKGWSTALAFADGTPIEEEPPVYFGDYKRKKSSDVSHELKPGQEGSDELHFVFTTSCEIQQDWQSEALAQSFARVGQRGALTRIVSGCSDEAVKELLRRTVKSSPHLRIHVTRDFRSLPIVREVSNVAEGASKPDDYTPYNKPFGLRDWLESANPPVREELIVVLDPNFLFVRTFAVNTGGRVISAKNVDSGNYDRDAEVVEGMRQYKRFFVYAGSRENVSDTVVDGVAVAQRWSQYLGTAAFENSTSICPECAKVSTADVTENFAVGPPYVITRKDLMQLMDDYCNMTMLKREQTNREYWMSDMVGYSLAAAKHGVKHTTFDNLALGNKADDYIGFVSMMKGNPCKDPVSPVILGEAPPLMHYRHSYEADDDRGFKWIFNKQLIPNNLFACDSWLLASPPASVWTLAEESRDKQRMAEAYRVCTSIKVFNQILVDFKTKMCPDGFNQNRRLRLMKSVQEDLLKVGHIHVPWHNAAAEEKAP
;
A
#
# COMPACT_ATOMS: atom_id res chain seq x y z
N MET A 1 34.02 -33.00 26.21
CA MET A 1 34.22 -32.33 24.91
C MET A 1 33.58 -30.98 25.02
N ASP A 2 34.37 -29.93 24.88
CA ASP A 2 33.91 -28.56 25.10
C ASP A 2 33.27 -28.04 23.81
N ILE A 3 31.95 -28.25 23.69
CA ILE A 3 31.11 -27.85 22.54
C ILE A 3 31.10 -26.32 22.39
N THR A 4 31.50 -25.59 23.44
CA THR A 4 31.65 -24.12 23.48
C THR A 4 33.04 -23.61 23.11
N SER A 5 33.93 -24.45 22.54
CA SER A 5 35.26 -24.01 22.14
C SER A 5 35.18 -22.86 21.11
N PRO A 6 35.89 -21.73 21.32
CA PRO A 6 35.95 -20.60 20.37
C PRO A 6 36.42 -20.99 18.96
N ARG A 7 37.02 -22.18 18.81
CA ARG A 7 37.61 -22.70 17.56
C ARG A 7 36.59 -23.33 16.60
N ARG A 8 35.30 -23.47 16.97
CA ARG A 8 34.25 -24.10 16.14
C ARG A 8 33.07 -23.16 15.86
N GLN A 9 33.36 -21.97 15.37
CA GLN A 9 32.35 -21.01 14.93
C GLN A 9 32.34 -20.93 13.40
N VAL A 10 31.16 -20.74 12.82
CA VAL A 10 31.05 -20.38 11.40
C VAL A 10 31.36 -18.89 11.28
N LYS A 11 32.52 -18.56 10.72
CA LYS A 11 32.98 -17.17 10.59
C LYS A 11 32.64 -16.53 9.26
N HIS A 12 32.26 -17.35 8.29
CA HIS A 12 32.00 -16.87 6.94
C HIS A 12 30.91 -17.69 6.27
N VAL A 13 29.93 -17.01 5.67
CA VAL A 13 28.94 -17.61 4.77
C VAL A 13 29.20 -17.09 3.37
N VAL A 14 29.31 -18.01 2.41
CA VAL A 14 29.60 -17.71 1.01
C VAL A 14 28.57 -18.35 0.09
N PHE A 15 28.09 -17.59 -0.89
CA PHE A 15 27.17 -18.08 -1.91
C PHE A 15 27.62 -17.62 -3.29
N THR A 16 27.32 -18.43 -4.30
CA THR A 16 27.71 -18.15 -5.69
C THR A 16 26.47 -17.90 -6.53
N SER A 17 26.47 -16.85 -7.36
CA SER A 17 25.35 -16.56 -8.26
C SER A 17 25.81 -16.01 -9.61
N THR A 18 24.89 -16.02 -10.59
CA THR A 18 25.06 -15.26 -11.84
C THR A 18 24.40 -13.89 -11.74
N CYS A 19 24.58 -13.02 -12.74
CA CYS A 19 23.90 -11.72 -12.81
C CYS A 19 22.43 -11.79 -13.34
N ARG A 20 21.72 -12.90 -13.19
CA ARG A 20 20.26 -12.92 -13.49
C ARG A 20 19.52 -12.11 -12.43
N GLU A 21 18.50 -11.35 -12.82
CA GLU A 21 17.68 -10.59 -11.85
C GLU A 21 17.02 -11.51 -10.79
N LEU A 22 16.67 -12.74 -11.18
CA LEU A 22 16.15 -13.73 -10.23
C LEU A 22 17.20 -14.17 -9.21
N ASP A 23 18.45 -14.36 -9.64
CA ASP A 23 19.54 -14.72 -8.74
C ASP A 23 19.84 -13.58 -7.77
N PHE A 24 19.72 -12.32 -8.22
CA PHE A 24 19.79 -11.15 -7.35
C PHE A 24 18.70 -11.20 -6.26
N ILE A 25 17.43 -11.45 -6.63
CA ILE A 25 16.33 -11.56 -5.66
C ILE A 25 16.62 -12.67 -4.63
N HIS A 26 17.05 -13.84 -5.09
CA HIS A 26 17.40 -14.96 -4.22
C HIS A 26 18.53 -14.59 -3.24
N GLY A 27 19.59 -13.95 -3.73
CA GLY A 27 20.70 -13.50 -2.88
C GLY A 27 20.31 -12.45 -1.84
N GLU A 28 19.40 -11.52 -2.18
CA GLU A 28 18.87 -10.55 -1.21
C GLU A 28 17.98 -11.22 -0.15
N VAL A 29 17.14 -12.19 -0.54
CA VAL A 29 16.32 -12.98 0.41
C VAL A 29 17.20 -13.82 1.33
N LEU A 30 18.25 -14.46 0.78
CA LEU A 30 19.23 -15.22 1.55
C LEU A 30 19.92 -14.33 2.58
N ALA A 31 20.49 -13.20 2.15
CA ALA A 31 21.21 -12.30 3.02
C ALA A 31 20.28 -11.72 4.11
N PHE A 32 19.08 -11.30 3.74
CA PHE A 32 18.08 -10.80 4.68
C PHE A 32 17.70 -11.84 5.73
N THR A 33 17.39 -13.08 5.32
CA THR A 33 16.99 -14.13 6.27
C THR A 33 18.14 -14.58 7.16
N LEU A 34 19.36 -14.60 6.64
CA LEU A 34 20.56 -14.89 7.43
C LEU A 34 20.80 -13.84 8.52
N ARG A 35 20.71 -12.55 8.18
CA ARG A 35 20.79 -11.46 9.18
C ARG A 35 19.63 -11.50 10.17
N ARG A 36 18.40 -11.71 9.68
CA ARG A 36 17.18 -11.78 10.52
C ARG A 36 17.26 -12.91 11.56
N THR A 37 17.92 -14.02 11.25
CA THR A 37 18.09 -15.16 12.18
C THR A 37 19.26 -14.98 13.15
N GLY A 38 19.97 -13.83 13.12
CA GLY A 38 21.00 -13.47 14.09
C GLY A 38 22.42 -13.95 13.75
N TYR A 39 22.75 -14.04 12.46
CA TYR A 39 24.13 -14.22 12.00
C TYR A 39 24.81 -12.85 11.78
N ASP A 40 25.85 -12.57 12.56
CA ASP A 40 26.52 -11.27 12.61
C ASP A 40 27.89 -11.25 11.91
N ASP A 41 28.44 -12.41 11.56
CA ASP A 41 29.75 -12.54 10.91
C ASP A 41 29.68 -12.23 9.40
N ASN A 42 30.77 -12.49 8.66
CA ASN A 42 30.93 -12.06 7.27
C ASN A 42 30.06 -12.86 6.29
N ILE A 43 29.49 -12.16 5.30
CA ILE A 43 28.77 -12.74 4.16
C ILE A 43 29.49 -12.35 2.86
N THR A 44 29.74 -13.32 1.98
CA THR A 44 30.34 -13.05 0.66
C THR A 44 29.53 -13.64 -0.47
N HIS A 45 29.24 -12.78 -1.46
CA HIS A 45 28.63 -13.12 -2.72
C HIS A 45 29.69 -13.24 -3.80
N LEU A 46 29.83 -14.42 -4.39
CA LEU A 46 30.75 -14.69 -5.49
C LEU A 46 29.99 -14.70 -6.82
N LEU A 47 30.13 -13.62 -7.57
CA LEU A 47 29.38 -13.34 -8.79
C LEU A 47 30.18 -13.75 -10.03
N TYR A 48 29.60 -14.56 -10.91
CA TYR A 48 30.26 -15.06 -12.12
C TYR A 48 29.32 -15.05 -13.33
N GLY A 49 29.85 -15.32 -14.53
CA GLY A 49 29.04 -15.49 -15.73
C GLY A 49 28.42 -14.20 -16.29
N CYS A 50 28.98 -13.03 -15.95
CA CYS A 50 28.50 -11.75 -16.43
C CYS A 50 29.61 -10.71 -16.58
N THR A 51 29.32 -9.67 -17.37
CA THR A 51 30.22 -8.53 -17.61
C THR A 51 30.39 -7.69 -16.35
N SER A 52 31.52 -6.98 -16.23
CA SER A 52 31.80 -6.10 -15.09
C SER A 52 30.78 -4.98 -14.93
N GLU A 53 30.20 -4.49 -16.03
CA GLU A 53 29.11 -3.52 -16.01
C GLU A 53 27.84 -4.08 -15.34
N LYS A 54 27.41 -5.28 -15.74
CA LYS A 54 26.25 -5.95 -15.12
C LYS A 54 26.49 -6.24 -13.64
N ALA A 55 27.71 -6.66 -13.30
CA ALA A 55 28.10 -6.89 -11.91
C ALA A 55 28.05 -5.59 -11.08
N LEU A 56 28.57 -4.48 -11.60
CA LEU A 56 28.53 -3.18 -10.93
C LEU A 56 27.09 -2.70 -10.71
N ASN A 57 26.23 -2.81 -11.72
CA ASN A 57 24.81 -2.45 -11.60
C ASN A 57 24.09 -3.30 -10.55
N LEU A 58 24.38 -4.60 -10.47
CA LEU A 58 23.84 -5.48 -9.43
C LEU A 58 24.33 -5.06 -8.04
N MET A 59 25.62 -4.77 -7.89
CA MET A 59 26.22 -4.32 -6.62
C MET A 59 25.59 -3.02 -6.12
N GLN A 60 25.28 -2.08 -7.00
CA GLN A 60 24.61 -0.81 -6.65
C GLN A 60 23.18 -1.00 -6.15
N LYS A 61 22.50 -2.08 -6.55
CA LYS A 61 21.13 -2.40 -6.13
C LYS A 61 21.08 -3.13 -4.77
N LYS A 62 22.19 -3.67 -4.26
CA LYS A 62 22.19 -4.47 -3.01
C LYS A 62 21.82 -3.63 -1.80
N ASP A 63 21.08 -4.21 -0.86
CA ASP A 63 20.77 -3.55 0.41
C ASP A 63 22.02 -3.44 1.30
N PRO A 64 22.54 -2.22 1.55
CA PRO A 64 23.78 -2.04 2.33
C PRO A 64 23.63 -2.50 3.78
N ARG A 65 22.41 -2.60 4.31
CA ARG A 65 22.16 -3.06 5.69
C ARG A 65 22.48 -4.53 5.89
N GLN A 66 22.55 -5.32 4.82
CA GLN A 66 22.88 -6.75 4.90
C GLN A 66 24.39 -7.01 4.97
N ASP A 67 25.22 -5.99 4.68
CA ASP A 67 26.69 -6.04 4.68
C ASP A 67 27.26 -7.26 3.92
N VAL A 68 26.86 -7.40 2.65
CA VAL A 68 27.29 -8.49 1.77
C VAL A 68 28.45 -8.06 0.89
N GLN A 69 29.63 -8.60 1.14
CA GLN A 69 30.79 -8.36 0.27
C GLN A 69 30.59 -9.07 -1.07
N THR A 70 30.78 -8.38 -2.19
CA THR A 70 30.62 -8.99 -3.52
C THR A 70 31.95 -9.08 -4.24
N ARG A 71 32.28 -10.25 -4.80
CA ARG A 71 33.49 -10.51 -5.60
C ARG A 71 33.08 -10.97 -6.99
N HIS A 72 33.72 -10.45 -8.02
CA HIS A 72 33.34 -10.69 -9.41
C HIS A 72 34.39 -11.52 -10.16
N TYR A 73 33.93 -12.48 -10.95
CA TYR A 73 34.73 -13.42 -11.74
C TYR A 73 34.24 -13.44 -13.20
N PRO A 74 34.57 -12.41 -14.01
CA PRO A 74 34.06 -12.26 -15.38
C PRO A 74 34.50 -13.38 -16.33
N HIS A 75 35.64 -14.00 -16.05
CA HIS A 75 36.23 -15.04 -16.91
C HIS A 75 35.55 -16.42 -16.78
N ILE A 76 34.76 -16.62 -15.73
CA ILE A 76 34.03 -17.87 -15.51
C ILE A 76 32.64 -17.75 -16.15
N SER A 77 32.32 -18.64 -17.08
CA SER A 77 31.03 -18.65 -17.76
C SER A 77 29.89 -19.13 -16.85
N ALA A 78 28.68 -18.59 -17.05
CA ALA A 78 27.48 -19.13 -16.44
C ALA A 78 27.16 -20.48 -17.10
N VAL A 79 27.14 -21.54 -16.30
CA VAL A 79 26.71 -22.87 -16.72
C VAL A 79 25.52 -23.21 -15.84
N ASN A 80 24.40 -23.59 -16.46
CA ASN A 80 23.27 -24.11 -15.70
C ASN A 80 23.70 -25.41 -14.97
N THR A 81 22.94 -25.93 -14.03
CA THR A 81 23.28 -27.15 -13.26
C THR A 81 21.97 -27.78 -12.82
N THR A 82 21.82 -29.10 -12.80
CA THR A 82 20.57 -29.67 -12.26
C THR A 82 20.69 -29.94 -10.77
N PHE A 83 19.58 -29.75 -10.07
CA PHE A 83 19.40 -30.19 -8.70
C PHE A 83 18.06 -30.92 -8.61
N GLY A 84 18.10 -32.23 -8.38
CA GLY A 84 16.93 -33.09 -8.55
C GLY A 84 16.43 -33.05 -10.01
N GLU A 85 15.11 -32.96 -10.19
CA GLU A 85 14.46 -32.93 -11.51
C GLU A 85 14.51 -31.55 -12.21
N LYS A 86 15.05 -30.50 -11.56
CA LYS A 86 15.03 -29.13 -12.09
C LYS A 86 16.42 -28.58 -12.39
N LEU A 87 16.51 -27.80 -13.47
CA LEU A 87 17.69 -27.03 -13.84
C LEU A 87 17.77 -25.73 -13.04
N LEU A 88 18.84 -25.56 -12.28
CA LEU A 88 19.23 -24.36 -11.54
C LEU A 88 20.36 -23.61 -12.24
N THR A 89 20.44 -22.30 -12.09
CA THR A 89 21.57 -21.52 -12.63
C THR A 89 22.63 -21.19 -11.59
N THR A 90 22.34 -21.47 -10.32
CA THR A 90 23.08 -20.96 -9.17
C THR A 90 23.17 -22.01 -8.07
N THR A 91 23.92 -23.08 -8.35
CA THR A 91 24.43 -23.99 -7.32
C THR A 91 25.79 -23.50 -6.83
N VAL A 92 26.25 -24.01 -5.69
CA VAL A 92 27.62 -23.78 -5.19
C VAL A 92 28.64 -24.17 -6.26
N ASN A 93 29.34 -23.18 -6.82
CA ASN A 93 30.32 -23.39 -7.88
C ASN A 93 31.74 -23.54 -7.28
N PRO A 94 32.35 -24.75 -7.28
CA PRO A 94 33.65 -25.00 -6.67
C PRO A 94 34.80 -24.28 -7.39
N VAL A 95 34.65 -23.95 -8.68
CA VAL A 95 35.65 -23.16 -9.43
C VAL A 95 35.76 -21.76 -8.85
N VAL A 96 34.62 -21.09 -8.68
CA VAL A 96 34.55 -19.74 -8.14
C VAL A 96 34.96 -19.73 -6.66
N LEU A 97 34.48 -20.71 -5.89
CA LEU A 97 34.83 -20.88 -4.49
C LEU A 97 36.33 -21.12 -4.29
N SER A 98 36.95 -21.95 -5.14
CA SER A 98 38.40 -22.18 -5.13
C SER A 98 39.19 -20.92 -5.47
N GLN A 99 38.77 -20.14 -6.47
CA GLN A 99 39.46 -18.88 -6.81
C GLN A 99 39.38 -17.87 -5.67
N TRP A 100 38.23 -17.77 -4.99
CA TRP A 100 38.08 -16.93 -3.81
C TRP A 100 39.03 -17.33 -2.68
N MET A 101 39.16 -18.63 -2.38
CA MET A 101 40.07 -19.13 -1.35
C MET A 101 41.55 -19.01 -1.70
N LEU A 102 41.89 -18.95 -2.98
CA LEU A 102 43.25 -18.67 -3.45
C LEU A 102 43.56 -17.16 -3.49
N GLY A 103 42.58 -16.29 -3.23
CA GLY A 103 42.73 -14.84 -3.40
C GLY A 103 42.89 -14.41 -4.86
N LEU A 104 42.43 -15.24 -5.80
CA LEU A 104 42.49 -15.02 -7.25
C LEU A 104 41.20 -14.37 -7.75
N ASP A 105 40.76 -13.30 -7.10
CA ASP A 105 39.68 -12.46 -7.60
C ASP A 105 40.22 -11.26 -8.40
N ASP A 106 39.40 -10.73 -9.32
CA ASP A 106 39.70 -9.46 -10.01
C ASP A 106 39.46 -8.24 -9.10
N GLY A 107 39.44 -8.46 -7.77
CA GLY A 107 39.20 -7.44 -6.75
C GLY A 107 37.73 -7.03 -6.58
N ASN A 108 37.53 -6.03 -5.73
CA ASN A 108 36.35 -5.16 -5.83
C ASN A 108 36.63 -4.28 -7.05
N VAL A 109 35.64 -3.94 -7.88
CA VAL A 109 35.81 -3.17 -9.15
C VAL A 109 36.57 -1.83 -8.97
N THR A 110 36.86 -1.42 -7.73
CA THR A 110 37.60 -0.23 -7.32
C THR A 110 39.01 -0.45 -6.74
N ASN A 111 39.51 -1.69 -6.55
CA ASN A 111 40.84 -1.91 -5.94
C ASN A 111 41.56 -3.16 -6.48
N ASN A 112 42.63 -2.94 -7.27
CA ASN A 112 43.38 -3.94 -8.04
C ASN A 112 44.48 -4.73 -7.27
N HIS A 113 44.47 -4.73 -5.94
CA HIS A 113 45.52 -5.43 -5.17
C HIS A 113 45.08 -6.86 -4.83
N ARG A 114 45.79 -7.85 -5.41
CA ARG A 114 45.67 -9.27 -5.03
C ARG A 114 46.23 -9.44 -3.63
N VAL A 115 45.37 -9.77 -2.67
CA VAL A 115 45.75 -10.03 -1.28
C VAL A 115 45.44 -11.50 -1.01
N PRO A 116 46.43 -12.30 -0.56
CA PRO A 116 46.22 -13.69 -0.17
C PRO A 116 45.05 -13.85 0.81
N PHE A 117 44.28 -14.93 0.68
CA PHE A 117 43.06 -15.19 1.48
C PHE A 117 43.28 -15.05 3.00
N HIS A 118 44.40 -15.56 3.51
CA HIS A 118 44.75 -15.52 4.94
C HIS A 118 45.05 -14.10 5.44
N GLU A 119 45.61 -13.24 4.59
CA GLU A 119 45.83 -11.81 4.90
C GLU A 119 44.53 -11.01 4.81
N ARG A 120 43.58 -11.46 3.99
CA ARG A 120 42.33 -10.75 3.69
C ARG A 120 41.22 -11.00 4.71
N TYR A 121 41.04 -12.25 5.16
CA TYR A 121 39.93 -12.62 6.04
C TYR A 121 40.37 -13.08 7.44
N ALA A 122 41.68 -13.15 7.72
CA ALA A 122 42.24 -13.57 9.00
C ALA A 122 41.65 -14.89 9.55
N LEU A 123 41.26 -15.81 8.65
CA LEU A 123 40.67 -17.10 9.02
C LEU A 123 41.77 -18.13 9.31
N THR A 124 41.66 -18.81 10.45
CA THR A 124 42.53 -19.92 10.84
C THR A 124 42.11 -21.23 10.17
N SER A 125 43.03 -22.20 10.08
CA SER A 125 42.79 -23.49 9.43
C SER A 125 41.64 -24.32 10.01
N ASP A 126 41.26 -24.05 11.26
CA ASP A 126 40.22 -24.78 12.01
C ASP A 126 38.86 -24.05 12.02
N GLU A 127 38.79 -22.81 11.54
CA GLU A 127 37.53 -22.06 11.44
C GLU A 127 36.67 -22.55 10.28
N PHE A 128 35.35 -22.45 10.42
CA PHE A 128 34.41 -23.01 9.46
C PHE A 128 33.86 -21.94 8.50
N VAL A 129 33.80 -22.32 7.22
CA VAL A 129 33.18 -21.55 6.14
C VAL A 129 32.01 -22.35 5.56
N MET A 130 30.83 -21.73 5.53
CA MET A 130 29.63 -22.28 4.93
C MET A 130 29.52 -21.87 3.45
N ALA A 131 29.54 -22.82 2.53
CA ALA A 131 29.16 -22.61 1.14
C ALA A 131 27.69 -23.02 0.94
N VAL A 132 26.84 -22.07 0.55
CA VAL A 132 25.39 -22.24 0.46
C VAL A 132 24.85 -21.87 -0.92
N ASP A 133 23.77 -22.54 -1.33
CA ASP A 133 23.06 -22.21 -2.58
C ASP A 133 22.39 -20.82 -2.47
N ASN A 134 22.36 -20.09 -3.58
CA ASN A 134 21.90 -18.69 -3.62
C ASN A 134 20.42 -18.50 -3.27
N ASP A 135 19.60 -19.52 -3.44
CA ASP A 135 18.15 -19.56 -3.16
C ASP A 135 17.81 -20.15 -1.78
N ALA A 136 18.80 -20.27 -0.90
CA ALA A 136 18.59 -20.69 0.48
C ALA A 136 17.85 -19.62 1.30
N ILE A 137 16.92 -20.09 2.12
CA ILE A 137 16.14 -19.29 3.07
C ILE A 137 16.54 -19.75 4.47
N PHE A 138 17.14 -18.87 5.27
CA PHE A 138 17.51 -19.21 6.65
C PHE A 138 16.31 -19.13 7.58
N THR A 139 16.11 -20.20 8.35
CA THR A 139 14.93 -20.41 9.22
C THR A 139 15.26 -20.40 10.70
N LYS A 140 16.54 -20.58 11.07
CA LYS A 140 17.05 -20.39 12.43
C LYS A 140 18.51 -19.94 12.40
N LYS A 141 19.02 -19.52 13.56
CA LYS A 141 20.42 -19.13 13.73
C LYS A 141 21.37 -20.27 13.33
N LEU A 142 22.40 -19.92 12.57
CA LEU A 142 23.46 -20.85 12.20
C LEU A 142 24.29 -21.21 13.45
N ASP A 143 24.08 -22.41 13.98
CA ASP A 143 24.72 -22.89 15.21
C ASP A 143 25.39 -24.25 14.98
N MET A 144 26.72 -24.28 15.10
CA MET A 144 27.55 -25.48 14.97
C MET A 144 27.27 -26.53 16.05
N SER A 145 26.86 -26.11 17.25
CA SER A 145 26.65 -27.03 18.36
C SER A 145 25.54 -28.05 18.07
N ASN A 146 24.45 -27.58 17.44
CA ASN A 146 23.34 -28.42 17.01
C ASN A 146 23.75 -29.41 15.92
N LEU A 147 24.57 -28.99 14.96
CA LEU A 147 25.06 -29.84 13.88
C LEU A 147 25.96 -30.96 14.40
N VAL A 148 26.89 -30.62 15.29
CA VAL A 148 27.78 -31.61 15.91
C VAL A 148 27.00 -32.61 16.77
N ALA A 149 25.92 -32.17 17.42
CA ALA A 149 25.08 -33.04 18.23
C ALA A 149 24.28 -34.08 17.42
N GLU A 150 23.95 -33.78 16.16
CA GLU A 150 23.17 -34.65 15.27
C GLU A 150 24.03 -35.75 14.61
N VAL A 151 25.25 -35.40 14.17
CA VAL A 151 26.14 -36.30 13.43
C VAL A 151 26.88 -37.28 14.37
N ARG A 152 26.17 -37.93 15.31
CA ARG A 152 26.79 -38.85 16.30
C ARG A 152 27.52 -40.02 15.63
N ALA A 153 28.80 -39.83 15.35
CA ALA A 153 29.77 -40.85 14.93
C ALA A 153 31.08 -40.70 15.72
N ALA A 154 31.85 -41.78 15.83
CA ALA A 154 33.11 -41.86 16.59
C ALA A 154 34.28 -41.02 16.00
N ILE A 155 34.02 -40.18 15.00
CA ILE A 155 34.99 -39.40 14.23
C ILE A 155 34.49 -37.95 14.20
N GLU A 156 35.34 -36.98 14.54
CA GLU A 156 35.01 -35.56 14.43
C GLU A 156 35.14 -35.11 12.96
N PRO A 157 34.04 -34.81 12.23
CA PRO A 157 34.11 -34.46 10.82
C PRO A 157 34.63 -33.03 10.61
N ARG A 158 35.48 -32.83 9.58
CA ARG A 158 35.99 -31.51 9.15
C ARG A 158 35.09 -30.84 8.12
N ILE A 159 34.15 -31.59 7.55
CA ILE A 159 33.16 -31.16 6.57
C ILE A 159 31.81 -31.68 7.03
N PHE A 160 30.80 -30.82 7.03
CA PHE A 160 29.40 -31.18 7.15
C PHE A 160 28.71 -30.89 5.82
N GLY A 161 27.72 -31.71 5.48
CA GLY A 161 26.93 -31.53 4.27
C GLY A 161 25.51 -32.01 4.48
N GLN A 162 24.58 -31.39 3.76
CA GLN A 162 23.19 -31.77 3.84
C GLN A 162 22.99 -33.19 3.28
N ASP A 163 22.28 -34.03 4.01
CA ASP A 163 21.89 -35.37 3.56
C ASP A 163 21.21 -35.28 2.19
N ALA A 164 21.78 -36.01 1.24
CA ALA A 164 21.39 -35.97 -0.13
C ALA A 164 20.42 -37.10 -0.49
N SER A 165 19.20 -36.70 -0.84
CA SER A 165 18.14 -37.62 -1.27
C SER A 165 18.47 -38.46 -2.50
N TRP A 166 19.50 -38.12 -3.30
CA TRP A 166 19.92 -38.91 -4.46
C TRP A 166 20.45 -40.30 -4.10
N TYR A 167 20.87 -40.53 -2.85
CA TYR A 167 21.26 -41.86 -2.39
C TYR A 167 20.04 -42.78 -2.18
N TRP A 168 18.81 -42.31 -2.41
CA TRP A 168 17.60 -43.14 -2.51
C TRP A 168 17.49 -43.70 -3.94
N PRO A 169 17.61 -45.02 -4.25
CA PRO A 169 17.49 -46.25 -3.44
C PRO A 169 18.80 -47.08 -3.29
N ASN A 170 19.79 -46.56 -2.55
CA ASN A 170 21.14 -47.10 -2.41
C ASN A 170 21.91 -47.20 -3.75
N ARG A 171 21.73 -46.22 -4.65
CA ARG A 171 22.46 -46.17 -5.93
C ARG A 171 23.22 -44.87 -6.04
N PHE A 172 24.53 -44.98 -6.27
CA PHE A 172 25.34 -43.82 -6.61
C PHE A 172 24.96 -43.31 -8.02
N PRO A 173 24.84 -41.98 -8.27
CA PRO A 173 24.36 -41.45 -9.55
C PRO A 173 25.32 -41.63 -10.73
N LEU A 174 26.56 -42.09 -10.48
CA LEU A 174 27.52 -42.44 -11.53
C LEU A 174 27.74 -43.94 -11.59
N THR A 175 27.84 -44.47 -12.81
CA THR A 175 28.36 -45.82 -13.05
C THR A 175 29.85 -45.90 -12.69
N ARG A 176 30.35 -47.11 -12.47
CA ARG A 176 31.77 -47.34 -12.16
C ARG A 176 32.68 -46.85 -13.29
N GLU A 177 32.24 -46.99 -14.53
CA GLU A 177 32.91 -46.53 -15.74
C GLU A 177 32.96 -45.00 -15.81
N GLN A 178 31.84 -44.32 -15.54
CA GLN A 178 31.80 -42.86 -15.44
C GLN A 178 32.75 -42.38 -14.35
N LEU A 179 32.69 -42.98 -13.15
CA LEU A 179 33.56 -42.59 -12.05
C LEU A 179 35.05 -42.75 -12.40
N LYS A 180 35.45 -43.88 -13.03
CA LYS A 180 36.83 -44.10 -13.54
C LYS A 180 37.28 -43.05 -14.55
N SER A 181 36.37 -42.46 -15.32
CA SER A 181 36.70 -41.41 -16.29
C SER A 181 36.90 -40.03 -15.64
N ILE A 182 36.36 -39.83 -14.43
CA ILE A 182 36.39 -38.56 -13.72
C ILE A 182 37.56 -38.50 -12.73
N VAL A 183 37.77 -39.57 -11.96
CA VAL A 183 38.76 -39.60 -10.86
C VAL A 183 40.09 -40.23 -11.30
N PRO A 184 41.22 -39.88 -10.65
CA PRO A 184 42.50 -40.55 -10.88
C PRO A 184 42.44 -42.07 -10.67
N THR A 185 43.30 -42.84 -11.35
CA THR A 185 43.31 -44.32 -11.28
C THR A 185 43.58 -44.88 -9.88
N ASN A 186 44.27 -44.12 -9.03
CA ASN A 186 44.55 -44.43 -7.64
C ASN A 186 43.52 -43.84 -6.64
N SER A 187 42.43 -43.25 -7.13
CA SER A 187 41.42 -42.60 -6.30
C SER A 187 40.71 -43.61 -5.39
N ARG A 188 40.63 -43.27 -4.09
CA ARG A 188 39.88 -44.08 -3.10
C ARG A 188 38.38 -44.11 -3.36
N ALA A 189 37.84 -43.12 -4.09
CA ALA A 189 36.46 -43.14 -4.55
C ALA A 189 36.12 -44.40 -5.36
N LEU A 190 37.09 -45.00 -6.07
CA LEU A 190 36.89 -46.24 -6.84
C LEU A 190 36.77 -47.51 -5.98
N LEU A 191 37.10 -47.40 -4.70
CA LEU A 191 37.09 -48.49 -3.71
C LEU A 191 35.85 -48.45 -2.81
N LEU A 192 34.98 -47.44 -2.97
CA LEU A 192 33.77 -47.29 -2.18
C LEU A 192 32.64 -48.13 -2.78
N ASP A 193 32.23 -49.17 -2.05
CA ASP A 193 31.03 -49.95 -2.33
C ASP A 193 29.78 -49.31 -1.70
N ASP A 194 29.94 -48.55 -0.61
CA ASP A 194 28.90 -47.76 0.05
C ASP A 194 29.28 -46.27 0.04
N TRP A 195 28.38 -45.44 -0.50
CA TRP A 195 28.56 -44.00 -0.66
C TRP A 195 27.88 -43.16 0.42
N ARG A 196 27.26 -43.79 1.44
CA ARG A 196 26.48 -43.08 2.47
C ARG A 196 27.27 -41.99 3.19
N GLU A 197 28.55 -42.23 3.48
CA GLU A 197 29.44 -41.26 4.16
C GLU A 197 29.79 -40.03 3.30
N TYR A 198 29.48 -40.08 2.00
CA TYR A 198 29.69 -39.01 1.03
C TYR A 198 28.37 -38.60 0.36
N ALA A 199 27.23 -39.09 0.86
CA ALA A 199 25.91 -38.80 0.32
C ALA A 199 25.42 -37.42 0.77
N ALA A 200 26.15 -36.39 0.34
CA ALA A 200 25.92 -35.00 0.74
C ALA A 200 25.74 -34.06 -0.46
N ILE A 201 25.00 -32.99 -0.21
CA ILE A 201 24.79 -31.85 -1.13
C ILE A 201 24.96 -30.55 -0.37
N ALA A 202 24.98 -29.44 -1.11
CA ALA A 202 24.98 -28.11 -0.51
C ALA A 202 23.74 -27.90 0.39
N PRO A 203 23.85 -27.09 1.46
CA PRO A 203 25.04 -26.37 1.88
C PRO A 203 26.14 -27.28 2.45
N PHE A 204 27.39 -26.87 2.22
CA PHE A 204 28.58 -27.51 2.78
C PHE A 204 29.21 -26.58 3.80
N LEU A 205 29.54 -27.12 4.96
CA LEU A 205 30.17 -26.39 6.05
C LEU A 205 31.47 -27.06 6.41
N ALA A 206 32.59 -26.48 6.04
CA ALA A 206 33.89 -27.11 6.22
C ALA A 206 34.92 -26.17 6.86
N ALA A 207 35.85 -26.78 7.59
CA ALA A 207 37.04 -26.11 8.06
C ALA A 207 37.85 -25.57 6.87
N VAL A 208 38.50 -24.42 7.02
CA VAL A 208 39.32 -23.81 5.96
C VAL A 208 40.36 -24.80 5.41
N SER A 209 41.01 -25.58 6.28
CA SER A 209 41.95 -26.63 5.86
C SER A 209 41.32 -27.70 4.98
N ALA A 210 40.12 -28.16 5.32
CA ALA A 210 39.41 -29.17 4.54
C ALA A 210 38.97 -28.62 3.17
N TRP A 211 38.57 -27.35 3.10
CA TRP A 211 38.30 -26.70 1.82
C TRP A 211 39.55 -26.60 0.94
N GLN A 212 40.71 -26.27 1.51
CA GLN A 212 41.98 -26.19 0.78
C GLN A 212 42.42 -27.55 0.20
N GLU A 213 42.10 -28.65 0.89
CA GLU A 213 42.37 -30.01 0.41
C GLU A 213 41.38 -30.43 -0.70
N VAL A 214 40.08 -30.19 -0.52
CA VAL A 214 39.03 -30.74 -1.40
C VAL A 214 38.82 -29.92 -2.68
N LEU A 215 38.93 -28.59 -2.62
CA LEU A 215 38.59 -27.72 -3.75
C LEU A 215 39.44 -27.93 -5.01
N PRO A 216 40.79 -28.08 -4.94
CA PRO A 216 41.59 -28.31 -6.14
C PRO A 216 41.14 -29.54 -6.94
N ILE A 217 40.79 -30.60 -6.22
CA ILE A 217 40.28 -31.85 -6.80
C ILE A 217 38.86 -31.66 -7.34
N ALA A 218 37.99 -30.97 -6.60
CA ALA A 218 36.63 -30.67 -7.06
C ALA A 218 36.63 -29.85 -8.36
N VAL A 219 37.57 -28.90 -8.52
CA VAL A 219 37.75 -28.10 -9.74
C VAL A 219 38.23 -28.94 -10.93
N ASP A 220 39.19 -29.85 -10.72
CA ASP A 220 39.63 -30.78 -11.78
C ASP A 220 38.49 -31.70 -12.24
N MET A 221 37.69 -32.20 -11.30
CA MET A 221 36.54 -33.06 -11.58
C MET A 221 35.38 -32.30 -12.23
N TRP A 222 35.19 -31.01 -11.91
CA TRP A 222 34.08 -30.19 -12.39
C TRP A 222 33.96 -30.19 -13.92
N ASN A 223 35.09 -30.05 -14.64
CA ASN A 223 35.08 -30.02 -16.11
C ASN A 223 34.90 -31.41 -16.76
N LYS A 224 34.98 -32.49 -15.98
CA LYS A 224 34.83 -33.89 -16.45
C LYS A 224 33.44 -34.44 -16.17
N LEU A 225 32.69 -33.82 -15.26
CA LEU A 225 31.32 -34.19 -14.92
C LEU A 225 30.34 -33.67 -15.99
N ALA A 226 29.30 -34.45 -16.27
CA ALA A 226 28.18 -33.95 -17.04
C ALA A 226 27.50 -32.81 -16.27
N HIS A 227 26.85 -31.91 -16.99
CA HIS A 227 26.15 -30.75 -16.43
C HIS A 227 25.18 -31.09 -15.29
N GLU A 228 24.50 -32.23 -15.41
CA GLU A 228 23.51 -32.71 -14.45
C GLU A 228 24.15 -33.36 -13.22
N GLN A 229 25.46 -33.56 -13.22
CA GLN A 229 26.23 -34.29 -12.21
C GLN A 229 27.20 -33.37 -11.45
N LEU A 230 27.21 -32.07 -11.77
CA LEU A 230 28.15 -31.09 -11.21
C LEU A 230 28.03 -30.97 -9.68
N TYR A 231 26.85 -31.22 -9.09
CA TYR A 231 26.65 -31.26 -7.63
C TYR A 231 27.48 -32.35 -6.92
N LEU A 232 27.99 -33.35 -7.64
CA LEU A 232 28.81 -34.44 -7.09
C LEU A 232 30.29 -34.08 -6.95
N ALA A 233 30.74 -32.93 -7.47
CA ALA A 233 32.15 -32.57 -7.50
C ALA A 233 32.79 -32.55 -6.09
N ILE A 234 32.12 -31.92 -5.12
CA ILE A 234 32.60 -31.83 -3.73
C ILE A 234 32.55 -33.21 -3.03
N PRO A 235 31.44 -33.97 -3.07
CA PRO A 235 31.39 -35.34 -2.54
C PRO A 235 32.46 -36.29 -3.09
N ILE A 236 32.68 -36.30 -4.41
CA ILE A 236 33.67 -37.17 -5.04
C ILE A 236 35.10 -36.74 -4.65
N ALA A 237 35.35 -35.43 -4.57
CA ALA A 237 36.64 -34.90 -4.14
C ALA A 237 36.92 -35.23 -2.65
N ALA A 238 35.91 -35.13 -1.78
CA ALA A 238 36.04 -35.55 -0.38
C ALA A 238 36.34 -37.06 -0.26
N ALA A 239 35.70 -37.89 -1.09
CA ALA A 239 35.97 -39.32 -1.17
C ALA A 239 37.38 -39.64 -1.69
N HIS A 240 37.88 -38.85 -2.65
CA HIS A 240 39.25 -38.96 -3.14
C HIS A 240 40.27 -38.73 -2.01
N GLU A 241 40.09 -37.64 -1.26
CA GLU A 241 40.98 -37.21 -0.17
C GLU A 241 40.80 -37.99 1.15
N LYS A 242 39.83 -38.93 1.21
CA LYS A 242 39.44 -39.64 2.45
C LYS A 242 39.03 -38.68 3.58
N THR A 243 38.37 -37.57 3.22
CA THR A 243 37.82 -36.62 4.18
C THR A 243 36.34 -36.94 4.40
N PHE A 244 36.00 -37.45 5.59
CA PHE A 244 34.63 -37.79 5.94
C PHE A 244 33.72 -36.55 5.93
N ILE A 245 32.51 -36.72 5.37
CA ILE A 245 31.46 -35.73 5.45
C ILE A 245 30.49 -36.14 6.55
N GLY A 246 30.30 -35.26 7.54
CA GLY A 246 29.23 -35.36 8.50
C GLY A 246 27.89 -35.06 7.83
N THR A 247 27.20 -36.09 7.37
CA THR A 247 25.88 -35.97 6.76
C THR A 247 24.83 -35.67 7.84
N SER A 248 24.08 -34.58 7.64
CA SER A 248 23.05 -34.10 8.57
C SER A 248 21.79 -33.71 7.80
N GLY A 249 20.63 -33.99 8.37
CA GLY A 249 19.33 -33.61 7.81
C GLY A 249 18.89 -32.19 8.18
N VAL A 250 19.53 -31.57 9.18
CA VAL A 250 19.17 -30.27 9.76
C VAL A 250 19.76 -29.08 8.99
N LEU A 251 20.78 -29.28 8.17
CA LEU A 251 21.47 -28.20 7.46
C LEU A 251 20.55 -27.44 6.48
N SER A 252 19.86 -28.18 5.61
CA SER A 252 18.98 -27.60 4.63
C SER A 252 17.94 -28.57 4.12
N VAL A 253 16.73 -28.07 3.96
CA VAL A 253 15.62 -28.91 3.55
C VAL A 253 15.14 -28.51 2.16
N HIS A 254 15.15 -29.49 1.25
CA HIS A 254 14.92 -29.28 -0.18
C HIS A 254 13.59 -29.88 -0.66
N HIS A 255 13.24 -31.07 -0.16
CA HIS A 255 12.08 -31.86 -0.60
C HIS A 255 11.37 -32.53 0.58
N TYR A 256 10.09 -32.20 0.79
CA TYR A 256 9.27 -32.75 1.87
C TYR A 256 8.91 -34.23 1.73
N SER A 257 9.05 -34.80 0.54
CA SER A 257 8.92 -36.23 0.31
C SER A 257 10.14 -37.04 0.79
N SER A 258 11.25 -36.39 1.16
CA SER A 258 12.45 -37.10 1.61
C SER A 258 12.37 -37.50 3.09
N ARG A 259 12.47 -38.80 3.40
CA ARG A 259 12.65 -39.28 4.80
C ARG A 259 14.03 -38.95 5.37
N TYR A 260 15.00 -38.61 4.53
CA TYR A 260 16.39 -38.36 4.92
C TYR A 260 16.71 -36.87 5.15
N GLN A 261 15.77 -35.96 4.83
CA GLN A 261 15.92 -34.51 5.06
C GLN A 261 15.21 -34.02 6.34
N ASN A 262 15.05 -34.91 7.32
CA ASN A 262 14.60 -34.60 8.69
C ASN A 262 13.33 -33.72 8.78
N TRP A 263 12.32 -33.98 7.95
CA TRP A 263 11.04 -33.25 7.95
C TRP A 263 10.08 -33.63 9.07
N ASP A 264 10.44 -34.63 9.87
CA ASP A 264 9.69 -35.12 11.03
C ASP A 264 9.46 -34.04 12.09
N PHE A 265 10.33 -33.03 12.20
CA PHE A 265 10.08 -31.89 13.11
C PHE A 265 8.72 -31.21 12.88
N VAL A 266 8.22 -31.19 11.63
CA VAL A 266 6.91 -30.57 11.32
C VAL A 266 5.76 -31.35 11.93
N ASP A 267 5.97 -32.63 12.23
CA ASP A 267 4.95 -33.48 12.84
C ASP A 267 4.79 -33.14 14.34
N ASP A 268 5.81 -32.56 14.97
CA ASP A 268 5.89 -32.28 16.42
C ASP A 268 5.62 -30.81 16.81
N ILE A 269 5.47 -29.90 15.84
CA ILE A 269 5.21 -28.47 16.12
C ILE A 269 3.72 -28.17 16.32
N ASP A 270 3.41 -27.43 17.39
CA ASP A 270 2.03 -27.05 17.72
C ASP A 270 1.66 -25.62 17.28
N HIS A 271 2.63 -24.80 16.88
CA HIS A 271 2.39 -23.43 16.42
C HIS A 271 1.92 -23.39 14.95
N ASN A 272 1.27 -22.27 14.57
CA ASN A 272 0.79 -22.06 13.20
C ASN A 272 1.80 -21.24 12.39
N PRO A 273 2.55 -21.86 11.45
CA PRO A 273 3.62 -21.18 10.71
C PRO A 273 3.12 -20.13 9.71
N CYS A 274 1.81 -20.12 9.42
CA CYS A 274 1.19 -19.13 8.54
C CYS A 274 0.72 -17.88 9.29
N LYS A 275 0.79 -17.89 10.63
CA LYS A 275 0.37 -16.80 11.49
C LYS A 275 1.54 -16.15 12.23
N GLU A 276 2.43 -16.97 12.77
CA GLU A 276 3.54 -16.54 13.61
C GLU A 276 4.82 -17.28 13.23
N GLN A 277 5.95 -16.64 13.48
CA GLN A 277 7.25 -17.27 13.29
C GLN A 277 7.53 -18.23 14.44
N ALA A 278 8.35 -19.25 14.18
CA ALA A 278 8.81 -20.14 15.23
C ALA A 278 9.65 -19.35 16.24
N GLU A 279 9.19 -19.29 17.50
CA GLU A 279 9.92 -18.69 18.62
C GLU A 279 10.10 -19.71 19.76
N GLY A 280 11.09 -19.46 20.62
CA GLY A 280 11.31 -20.22 21.85
C GLY A 280 11.63 -21.70 21.62
N GLU A 281 10.89 -22.59 22.29
CA GLU A 281 11.10 -24.05 22.28
C GLU A 281 10.99 -24.68 20.89
N ASN A 282 10.24 -24.07 19.96
CA ASN A 282 10.11 -24.55 18.57
C ASN A 282 11.43 -24.48 17.79
N LEU A 283 12.25 -23.46 18.05
CA LEU A 283 13.61 -23.32 17.46
C LEU A 283 14.65 -24.15 18.22
N ALA A 284 14.35 -24.53 19.46
CA ALA A 284 15.23 -25.30 20.32
C ALA A 284 15.26 -26.80 19.97
N LEU A 285 14.32 -27.27 19.14
CA LEU A 285 14.38 -28.61 18.58
C LEU A 285 15.66 -28.74 17.74
N SER A 286 16.52 -29.70 18.10
CA SER A 286 17.72 -30.00 17.32
C SER A 286 17.41 -30.31 15.86
N SER A 287 16.20 -30.84 15.59
CA SER A 287 15.68 -31.24 14.28
C SER A 287 15.17 -30.09 13.40
N TYR A 288 14.88 -28.90 13.93
CA TYR A 288 14.36 -27.78 13.13
C TYR A 288 15.44 -27.32 12.13
N PRO A 289 15.14 -27.13 10.84
CA PRO A 289 16.18 -26.91 9.84
C PRO A 289 16.83 -25.52 9.94
N ILE A 290 18.13 -25.43 9.64
CA ILE A 290 18.90 -24.18 9.55
C ILE A 290 18.43 -23.36 8.35
N SER A 291 18.22 -24.03 7.22
CA SER A 291 17.74 -23.40 6.00
C SER A 291 16.75 -24.28 5.25
N ILE A 292 16.00 -23.68 4.34
CA ILE A 292 15.15 -24.40 3.39
C ILE A 292 15.42 -23.88 1.97
N ARG A 293 15.13 -24.70 0.96
CA ARG A 293 15.17 -24.29 -0.45
C ARG A 293 13.82 -24.48 -1.10
N ALA A 294 13.21 -23.38 -1.52
CA ALA A 294 11.84 -23.33 -2.00
C ALA A 294 11.71 -23.57 -3.51
N LEU A 295 12.43 -24.57 -4.04
CA LEU A 295 12.53 -24.87 -5.48
C LEU A 295 11.20 -25.32 -6.09
N ASN A 296 10.50 -26.19 -5.39
CA ASN A 296 9.24 -26.76 -5.83
C ASN A 296 8.43 -27.26 -4.63
N PHE A 297 7.64 -26.38 -4.04
CA PHE A 297 6.63 -26.76 -3.06
C PHE A 297 5.30 -26.86 -3.77
N THR A 298 4.90 -28.08 -4.09
CA THR A 298 3.63 -28.38 -4.78
C THR A 298 2.87 -29.49 -4.07
N LEU A 299 1.56 -29.27 -3.97
CA LEU A 299 0.59 -30.29 -3.62
C LEU A 299 -0.67 -30.12 -4.49
N PRO A 300 -1.48 -31.18 -4.68
CA PRO A 300 -2.77 -31.09 -5.36
C PRO A 300 -3.70 -30.02 -4.75
N GLN A 301 -4.68 -29.57 -5.52
CA GLN A 301 -5.67 -28.54 -5.13
C GLN A 301 -6.29 -28.82 -3.76
N TRP A 302 -6.33 -27.80 -2.89
CA TRP A 302 -6.87 -27.87 -1.54
C TRP A 302 -8.40 -27.77 -1.52
N ILE A 303 -9.03 -28.17 -0.40
CA ILE A 303 -10.49 -28.10 -0.20
C ILE A 303 -11.10 -26.68 -0.35
N ASP A 304 -10.29 -25.63 -0.19
CA ASP A 304 -10.69 -24.23 -0.46
C ASP A 304 -10.70 -23.89 -1.97
N GLY A 305 -10.42 -24.88 -2.83
CA GLY A 305 -10.33 -24.77 -4.28
C GLY A 305 -9.02 -24.13 -4.76
N ARG A 306 -8.07 -23.80 -3.88
CA ARG A 306 -6.85 -23.07 -4.23
C ARG A 306 -5.64 -23.99 -4.37
N GLU A 307 -4.71 -23.60 -5.23
CA GLU A 307 -3.39 -24.22 -5.32
C GLU A 307 -2.39 -23.40 -4.49
N TRP A 308 -2.12 -23.86 -3.27
CA TRP A 308 -1.05 -23.30 -2.46
C TRP A 308 0.27 -23.91 -2.89
N SER A 309 0.91 -23.39 -3.93
CA SER A 309 2.26 -23.82 -4.33
C SER A 309 3.28 -22.70 -4.14
N PHE A 310 4.56 -23.01 -4.16
CA PHE A 310 5.63 -22.02 -4.21
C PHE A 310 6.79 -22.51 -5.08
N PHE A 311 7.29 -21.61 -5.91
CA PHE A 311 8.42 -21.88 -6.80
C PHE A 311 9.36 -20.68 -6.80
N ALA A 312 10.51 -20.82 -6.16
CA ALA A 312 11.57 -19.81 -6.17
C ALA A 312 11.96 -19.43 -7.61
N ASP A 313 11.89 -20.37 -8.56
CA ASP A 313 12.19 -20.15 -9.98
C ASP A 313 11.12 -19.37 -10.77
N LYS A 314 9.94 -19.18 -10.17
CA LYS A 314 8.81 -18.44 -10.76
C LYS A 314 8.56 -17.09 -10.08
N VAL A 315 9.37 -16.74 -9.08
CA VAL A 315 9.32 -15.40 -8.49
C VAL A 315 9.65 -14.39 -9.60
N PRO A 316 8.83 -13.34 -9.78
CA PRO A 316 9.06 -12.38 -10.85
C PRO A 316 10.36 -11.60 -10.70
N SER A 317 10.99 -11.24 -11.82
CA SER A 317 12.28 -10.53 -11.82
C SER A 317 12.22 -9.10 -11.27
N ASP A 318 11.04 -8.47 -11.25
CA ASP A 318 10.80 -7.14 -10.67
C ASP A 318 10.23 -7.21 -9.24
N PHE A 319 10.29 -8.37 -8.57
CA PHE A 319 9.70 -8.57 -7.24
C PHE A 319 10.19 -7.60 -6.15
N LEU A 320 11.34 -6.94 -6.31
CA LEU A 320 11.83 -5.93 -5.36
C LEU A 320 11.45 -4.49 -5.76
N SER A 321 10.78 -4.29 -6.89
CA SER A 321 10.31 -2.98 -7.36
C SER A 321 9.23 -2.39 -6.43
N CYS A 322 9.22 -1.07 -6.29
CA CYS A 322 8.28 -0.35 -5.42
C CYS A 322 6.81 -0.59 -5.78
N ASP A 323 6.49 -0.88 -7.04
CA ASP A 323 5.11 -1.05 -7.53
C ASP A 323 4.69 -2.51 -7.66
N ALA A 324 5.62 -3.45 -7.52
CA ALA A 324 5.35 -4.87 -7.66
C ALA A 324 4.46 -5.39 -6.54
N TRP A 325 3.60 -6.35 -6.85
CA TRP A 325 2.83 -7.06 -5.84
C TRP A 325 3.74 -7.87 -4.91
N MET A 326 3.22 -8.18 -3.73
CA MET A 326 3.80 -9.16 -2.82
C MET A 326 3.18 -10.53 -3.09
N ILE A 327 3.82 -11.59 -2.59
CA ILE A 327 3.32 -12.96 -2.72
C ILE A 327 2.10 -13.12 -1.80
N ARG A 328 1.03 -13.73 -2.33
CA ARG A 328 -0.18 -13.99 -1.55
C ARG A 328 0.18 -14.84 -0.34
N GLN A 329 -0.04 -14.30 0.86
CA GLN A 329 0.24 -15.02 2.08
C GLN A 329 -0.89 -16.03 2.35
N PRO A 330 -0.55 -17.29 2.66
CA PRO A 330 -1.55 -18.23 3.15
C PRO A 330 -2.22 -17.71 4.41
N THR A 331 -3.52 -17.95 4.54
CA THR A 331 -4.24 -17.61 5.77
C THR A 331 -3.85 -18.58 6.89
N ASP A 332 -4.02 -18.14 8.13
CA ASP A 332 -3.86 -19.00 9.31
C ASP A 332 -4.73 -20.27 9.25
N TYR A 333 -5.88 -20.18 8.57
CA TYR A 333 -6.77 -21.30 8.31
C TYR A 333 -6.14 -22.43 7.46
N LEU A 334 -5.14 -22.15 6.62
CA LEU A 334 -4.49 -23.21 5.82
C LEU A 334 -3.82 -24.28 6.71
N TRP A 335 -3.17 -23.87 7.80
CA TRP A 335 -2.57 -24.80 8.76
C TRP A 335 -3.63 -25.64 9.49
N TYR A 336 -4.77 -25.03 9.83
CA TYR A 336 -5.91 -25.75 10.40
C TYR A 336 -6.40 -26.84 9.43
N LEU A 337 -6.56 -26.51 8.14
CA LEU A 337 -6.94 -27.48 7.11
C LEU A 337 -5.91 -28.61 6.98
N ALA A 338 -4.62 -28.28 6.93
CA ALA A 338 -3.53 -29.25 6.83
C ALA A 338 -3.52 -30.26 7.98
N THR A 339 -3.90 -29.81 9.18
CA THR A 339 -3.82 -30.59 10.42
C THR A 339 -5.09 -31.39 10.71
N HIS A 340 -6.27 -30.84 10.42
CA HIS A 340 -7.55 -31.37 10.95
C HIS A 340 -8.48 -32.00 9.90
N THR A 341 -8.31 -31.71 8.60
CA THR A 341 -9.14 -32.38 7.59
C THR A 341 -8.53 -33.74 7.20
N SER A 342 -9.31 -34.64 6.61
CA SER A 342 -8.81 -35.95 6.16
C SER A 342 -9.09 -36.15 4.67
N GLY A 343 -8.03 -36.37 3.88
CA GLY A 343 -8.06 -37.25 2.70
C GLY A 343 -8.80 -36.82 1.42
N TYR A 344 -9.23 -35.57 1.24
CA TYR A 344 -9.87 -35.17 -0.03
C TYR A 344 -8.87 -35.05 -1.20
N GLU A 345 -7.62 -34.71 -0.92
CA GLU A 345 -6.55 -34.51 -1.90
C GLU A 345 -5.76 -35.80 -2.24
N ARG A 346 -6.11 -36.96 -1.65
CA ARG A 346 -5.36 -38.23 -1.71
C ARG A 346 -3.92 -38.15 -1.14
N VAL A 347 -3.64 -37.20 -0.26
CA VAL A 347 -2.32 -36.96 0.35
C VAL A 347 -2.39 -37.14 1.89
N PRO A 348 -1.44 -37.85 2.53
CA PRO A 348 -1.36 -37.99 3.98
C PRO A 348 -1.24 -36.65 4.74
N ASN A 349 -1.77 -36.58 5.97
CA ASN A 349 -1.71 -35.38 6.84
C ASN A 349 -0.27 -34.86 7.02
N ILE A 350 0.70 -35.77 7.17
CA ILE A 350 2.13 -35.48 7.33
C ILE A 350 2.65 -34.64 6.15
N LEU A 351 2.37 -35.07 4.91
CA LEU A 351 2.82 -34.34 3.72
C LEU A 351 2.13 -32.98 3.58
N ARG A 352 0.86 -32.88 4.00
CA ARG A 352 0.12 -31.61 4.01
C ARG A 352 0.70 -30.61 5.00
N ARG A 353 0.96 -31.01 6.25
CA ARG A 353 1.59 -30.14 7.26
C ARG A 353 2.97 -29.66 6.79
N ARG A 354 3.82 -30.57 6.30
CA ARG A 354 5.16 -30.24 5.78
C ARG A 354 5.10 -29.22 4.64
N HIS A 355 4.22 -29.45 3.68
CA HIS A 355 4.03 -28.52 2.57
C HIS A 355 3.49 -27.15 3.03
N THR A 356 2.47 -27.12 3.89
CA THR A 356 1.93 -25.86 4.43
C THR A 356 3.00 -25.07 5.16
N MET A 357 3.80 -25.71 6.02
CA MET A 357 4.95 -25.11 6.66
C MET A 357 5.94 -24.54 5.63
N SER A 358 6.27 -25.31 4.59
CA SER A 358 7.20 -24.91 3.54
C SER A 358 6.76 -23.65 2.81
N VAL A 359 5.49 -23.62 2.38
CA VAL A 359 4.91 -22.48 1.68
C VAL A 359 4.85 -21.26 2.60
N CYS A 360 4.40 -21.43 3.84
CA CYS A 360 4.29 -20.32 4.78
C CYS A 360 5.66 -19.71 5.11
N LEU A 361 6.69 -20.52 5.37
CA LEU A 361 8.06 -20.04 5.60
C LEU A 361 8.64 -19.34 4.37
N ALA A 362 8.47 -19.91 3.18
CA ALA A 362 9.00 -19.33 1.95
C ALA A 362 8.32 -17.99 1.60
N VAL A 363 6.98 -17.95 1.64
CA VAL A 363 6.23 -16.72 1.35
C VAL A 363 6.57 -15.63 2.37
N GLU A 364 6.64 -15.97 3.65
CA GLU A 364 7.00 -15.03 4.71
C GLU A 364 8.43 -14.48 4.53
N ALA A 365 9.40 -15.33 4.18
CA ALA A 365 10.77 -14.91 3.91
C ALA A 365 10.86 -13.93 2.74
N TYR A 366 10.24 -14.25 1.59
CA TYR A 366 10.27 -13.38 0.41
C TYR A 366 9.52 -12.07 0.66
N ASN A 367 8.34 -12.13 1.28
CA ASN A 367 7.56 -10.93 1.58
C ASN A 367 8.28 -10.01 2.58
N SER A 368 8.82 -10.56 3.67
CA SER A 368 9.61 -9.79 4.65
C SER A 368 10.87 -9.17 4.03
N ALA A 369 11.60 -9.93 3.20
CA ALA A 369 12.79 -9.41 2.51
C ALA A 369 12.42 -8.28 1.55
N SER A 370 11.34 -8.47 0.77
CA SER A 370 10.83 -7.46 -0.16
C SER A 370 10.36 -6.19 0.56
N GLU A 371 9.64 -6.34 1.67
CA GLU A 371 9.18 -5.21 2.48
C GLU A 371 10.36 -4.44 3.08
N SER A 372 11.34 -5.15 3.64
CA SER A 372 12.57 -4.55 4.16
C SER A 372 13.33 -3.79 3.07
N TYR A 373 13.52 -4.41 1.90
CA TYR A 373 14.22 -3.80 0.76
C TYR A 373 13.50 -2.53 0.28
N ARG A 374 12.20 -2.64 0.00
CA ARG A 374 11.38 -1.52 -0.49
C ARG A 374 11.29 -0.39 0.54
N PHE A 375 11.26 -0.69 1.84
CA PHE A 375 11.29 0.33 2.88
C PHE A 375 12.52 1.24 2.78
N HIS A 376 13.67 0.70 2.37
CA HIS A 376 14.89 1.48 2.19
C HIS A 376 14.92 2.22 0.85
N PHE A 377 14.55 1.55 -0.24
CA PHE A 377 14.72 2.07 -1.61
C PHE A 377 13.52 2.86 -2.16
N CYS A 378 12.34 2.82 -1.52
CA CYS A 378 11.11 3.44 -2.01
C CYS A 378 10.64 4.59 -1.09
N PRO A 379 11.26 5.79 -1.18
CA PRO A 379 10.99 6.90 -0.25
C PRO A 379 9.55 7.47 -0.38
N THR A 380 8.91 7.26 -1.52
CA THR A 380 7.54 7.70 -1.80
C THR A 380 6.48 6.68 -1.35
N GLY A 381 6.88 5.58 -0.72
CA GLY A 381 6.02 4.44 -0.41
C GLY A 381 6.11 3.34 -1.48
N TYR A 382 5.52 2.20 -1.19
CA TYR A 382 5.56 1.01 -2.05
C TYR A 382 4.27 0.19 -1.94
N ASN A 383 4.10 -0.75 -2.86
CA ASN A 383 2.95 -1.62 -2.91
C ASN A 383 3.07 -2.76 -1.90
N ARG A 384 2.09 -2.88 -1.01
CA ARG A 384 1.99 -3.96 -0.03
C ARG A 384 0.94 -5.01 -0.40
N ASN A 385 0.27 -4.86 -1.55
CA ASN A 385 -0.81 -5.74 -1.96
C ASN A 385 -0.28 -7.14 -2.32
N ARG A 386 -0.77 -8.17 -1.63
CA ARG A 386 -0.31 -9.57 -1.69
C ARG A 386 -1.12 -10.36 -2.73
N ARG A 387 -0.90 -10.07 -4.02
CA ARG A 387 -1.65 -10.65 -5.15
C ARG A 387 -0.90 -11.66 -5.99
N ILE A 388 0.43 -11.78 -5.88
CA ILE A 388 1.17 -12.77 -6.69
C ILE A 388 0.74 -14.15 -6.25
N ARG A 389 0.11 -14.89 -7.17
CA ARG A 389 -0.26 -16.28 -6.97
C ARG A 389 0.83 -17.17 -7.53
N THR A 390 1.30 -18.06 -6.68
CA THR A 390 2.26 -19.09 -7.03
C THR A 390 1.51 -20.39 -7.32
N GLU A 391 0.74 -20.40 -8.41
CA GLU A 391 -0.05 -21.56 -8.89
C GLU A 391 0.81 -22.49 -9.77
N PHE A 392 0.47 -23.78 -9.82
CA PHE A 392 1.20 -24.74 -10.64
C PHE A 392 0.96 -24.44 -12.14
N GLN A 393 2.04 -24.43 -12.93
CA GLN A 393 2.02 -24.20 -14.39
C GLN A 393 1.50 -22.84 -14.89
N LYS A 394 1.17 -21.88 -14.02
CA LYS A 394 0.79 -20.52 -14.44
C LYS A 394 1.93 -19.52 -14.21
N LYS A 395 2.18 -18.64 -15.19
CA LYS A 395 3.09 -17.50 -15.01
C LYS A 395 2.37 -16.43 -14.18
N GLY A 396 2.93 -16.05 -13.03
CA GLY A 396 2.45 -14.91 -12.25
C GLY A 396 2.83 -13.60 -12.91
N TRP A 397 1.88 -12.68 -13.02
CA TRP A 397 2.14 -11.27 -13.35
C TRP A 397 2.56 -10.53 -12.09
N SER A 398 3.49 -9.60 -12.22
CA SER A 398 4.26 -9.08 -11.08
C SER A 398 4.03 -7.62 -10.76
N THR A 399 3.76 -6.81 -11.78
CA THR A 399 3.54 -5.38 -11.62
C THR A 399 2.06 -5.09 -11.48
N ALA A 400 1.69 -4.36 -10.42
CA ALA A 400 0.36 -3.79 -10.27
C ALA A 400 0.15 -2.71 -11.32
N LEU A 401 -0.38 -3.08 -12.48
CA LEU A 401 -1.02 -2.12 -13.35
C LEU A 401 -2.42 -1.90 -12.75
N ALA A 402 -2.72 -0.66 -12.33
CA ALA A 402 -4.09 -0.25 -12.06
C ALA A 402 -4.95 -0.61 -13.28
N PHE A 403 -5.68 -1.70 -13.15
CA PHE A 403 -6.58 -2.18 -14.18
C PHE A 403 -7.69 -1.16 -14.40
N ALA A 404 -8.04 -0.93 -15.66
CA ALA A 404 -9.25 -0.21 -16.05
C ALA A 404 -10.50 -1.08 -15.74
N ASP A 405 -11.66 -0.42 -15.69
CA ASP A 405 -12.96 -1.04 -15.43
C ASP A 405 -13.21 -2.30 -16.27
N GLY A 406 -13.76 -3.34 -15.64
CA GLY A 406 -14.12 -4.62 -16.28
C GLY A 406 -13.16 -5.78 -16.03
N THR A 407 -12.09 -5.58 -15.26
CA THR A 407 -11.26 -6.70 -14.79
C THR A 407 -11.97 -7.32 -13.58
N PRO A 408 -12.40 -8.59 -13.62
CA PRO A 408 -13.07 -9.21 -12.49
C PRO A 408 -12.14 -9.11 -11.28
N ILE A 409 -12.59 -8.36 -10.26
CA ILE A 409 -12.13 -8.61 -8.90
C ILE A 409 -12.39 -10.10 -8.72
N GLU A 410 -11.33 -10.88 -8.48
CA GLU A 410 -11.58 -12.19 -7.94
C GLU A 410 -12.24 -11.95 -6.60
N GLU A 411 -13.58 -12.03 -6.59
CA GLU A 411 -14.34 -12.29 -5.41
C GLU A 411 -13.66 -13.51 -4.81
N GLU A 412 -12.94 -13.29 -3.70
CA GLU A 412 -12.55 -14.43 -2.91
C GLU A 412 -13.85 -15.21 -2.68
N PRO A 413 -13.96 -16.45 -3.15
CA PRO A 413 -15.18 -17.20 -2.91
C PRO A 413 -15.38 -17.19 -1.40
N PRO A 414 -16.55 -16.78 -0.89
CA PRO A 414 -16.81 -16.88 0.52
C PRO A 414 -16.64 -18.35 0.86
N VAL A 415 -15.56 -18.64 1.58
CA VAL A 415 -15.29 -19.97 2.08
C VAL A 415 -16.32 -20.20 3.20
N TYR A 416 -17.47 -20.74 2.83
CA TYR A 416 -18.51 -21.13 3.76
C TYR A 416 -18.08 -22.43 4.45
N PHE A 417 -17.55 -22.31 5.66
CA PHE A 417 -17.56 -23.40 6.63
C PHE A 417 -18.55 -23.06 7.74
N GLY A 418 -19.40 -24.04 8.08
CA GLY A 418 -20.69 -23.88 8.74
C GLY A 418 -20.71 -23.14 10.08
N ASP A 419 -21.92 -22.69 10.42
CA ASP A 419 -22.37 -21.94 11.60
C ASP A 419 -21.42 -21.93 12.80
N TYR A 420 -20.46 -21.01 12.78
CA TYR A 420 -19.83 -20.55 14.00
C TYR A 420 -20.75 -19.52 14.65
N LYS A 421 -21.44 -19.91 15.73
CA LYS A 421 -22.18 -19.00 16.59
C LYS A 421 -21.23 -17.93 17.11
N ARG A 422 -21.30 -16.74 16.49
CA ARG A 422 -20.59 -15.54 16.93
C ARG A 422 -21.05 -15.21 18.35
N LYS A 423 -20.18 -15.46 19.34
CA LYS A 423 -20.34 -14.91 20.68
C LYS A 423 -20.38 -13.39 20.52
N LYS A 424 -21.45 -12.75 20.99
CA LYS A 424 -21.56 -11.29 21.07
C LYS A 424 -20.33 -10.76 21.79
N SER A 425 -19.48 -10.01 21.09
CA SER A 425 -18.48 -9.16 21.75
C SER A 425 -19.24 -8.05 22.45
N SER A 426 -19.22 -8.09 23.77
CA SER A 426 -19.58 -6.99 24.63
C SER A 426 -18.47 -5.95 24.57
N ASP A 427 -18.55 -5.02 23.62
CA ASP A 427 -17.94 -3.71 23.79
C ASP A 427 -18.98 -2.68 23.37
N VAL A 428 -19.64 -2.17 24.40
CA VAL A 428 -20.63 -1.09 24.31
C VAL A 428 -19.82 0.20 24.20
N SER A 429 -19.53 0.65 22.99
CA SER A 429 -19.39 2.09 22.78
C SER A 429 -20.77 2.68 22.97
N HIS A 430 -20.94 3.51 24.00
CA HIS A 430 -22.19 4.23 24.27
C HIS A 430 -22.54 5.14 23.08
N GLU A 431 -23.28 4.61 22.09
CA GLU A 431 -24.04 5.44 21.16
C GLU A 431 -25.17 6.09 21.94
N LEU A 432 -25.03 7.38 22.25
CA LEU A 432 -26.12 8.19 22.80
C LEU A 432 -27.27 8.17 21.80
N LYS A 433 -28.47 7.85 22.27
CA LYS A 433 -29.66 7.83 21.43
C LYS A 433 -30.06 9.26 21.05
N PRO A 434 -30.51 9.53 19.81
CA PRO A 434 -30.97 10.85 19.39
C PRO A 434 -32.08 11.38 20.33
N GLY A 435 -31.83 12.52 20.99
CA GLY A 435 -32.73 13.13 21.97
C GLY A 435 -32.36 12.92 23.45
N GLN A 436 -31.20 12.31 23.76
CA GLN A 436 -30.59 12.41 25.10
C GLN A 436 -29.84 13.74 25.24
N GLU A 437 -29.90 14.35 26.43
CA GLU A 437 -29.02 15.46 26.83
C GLU A 437 -27.57 15.10 26.50
N GLY A 438 -26.95 15.85 25.59
CA GLY A 438 -25.61 15.59 25.05
C GLY A 438 -25.54 14.96 23.65
N SER A 439 -26.65 14.72 22.94
CA SER A 439 -26.59 14.40 21.50
C SER A 439 -26.32 15.68 20.69
N ASP A 440 -25.25 15.69 19.89
CA ASP A 440 -24.84 16.88 19.12
C ASP A 440 -25.97 17.39 18.20
N GLU A 441 -26.22 18.70 18.22
CA GLU A 441 -27.36 19.35 17.53
C GLU A 441 -27.26 19.42 16.00
N LEU A 442 -26.12 19.02 15.41
CA LEU A 442 -25.80 19.18 13.99
C LEU A 442 -26.04 17.90 13.17
N HIS A 443 -26.73 18.04 12.03
CA HIS A 443 -26.85 17.01 11.00
C HIS A 443 -26.33 17.50 9.66
N PHE A 444 -25.24 16.91 9.20
CA PHE A 444 -24.60 17.18 7.93
C PHE A 444 -25.26 16.37 6.83
N VAL A 445 -25.65 17.04 5.74
CA VAL A 445 -26.33 16.40 4.62
C VAL A 445 -25.77 16.91 3.30
N PHE A 446 -25.61 16.00 2.33
CA PHE A 446 -25.22 16.34 0.97
C PHE A 446 -25.91 15.42 -0.03
N THR A 447 -26.06 15.90 -1.27
CA THR A 447 -26.77 15.17 -2.33
C THR A 447 -25.81 14.73 -3.42
N THR A 448 -26.04 13.54 -3.96
CA THR A 448 -25.29 12.98 -5.09
C THR A 448 -26.20 12.27 -6.08
N SER A 449 -25.79 12.18 -7.35
CA SER A 449 -26.24 11.17 -8.30
C SER A 449 -25.42 9.87 -8.15
N CYS A 450 -25.77 8.86 -8.95
CA CYS A 450 -25.10 7.56 -8.98
C CYS A 450 -23.94 7.50 -9.97
N GLU A 451 -23.37 8.66 -10.31
CA GLU A 451 -22.18 8.75 -11.14
C GLU A 451 -20.94 8.39 -10.31
N ILE A 452 -20.03 7.61 -10.90
CA ILE A 452 -18.79 7.13 -10.26
C ILE A 452 -17.96 8.29 -9.66
N GLN A 453 -17.99 9.45 -10.32
CA GLN A 453 -17.28 10.65 -9.86
C GLN A 453 -17.81 11.16 -8.51
N GLN A 454 -19.11 11.04 -8.25
CA GLN A 454 -19.73 11.50 -7.00
C GLN A 454 -19.61 10.46 -5.89
N ASP A 455 -19.43 9.18 -6.23
CA ASP A 455 -19.14 8.13 -5.24
C ASP A 455 -17.80 8.36 -4.54
N TRP A 456 -16.73 8.62 -5.30
CA TRP A 456 -15.42 8.85 -4.68
C TRP A 456 -15.39 10.18 -3.90
N GLN A 457 -16.13 11.20 -4.36
CA GLN A 457 -16.28 12.47 -3.63
C GLN A 457 -17.02 12.28 -2.30
N SER A 458 -18.11 11.49 -2.32
CA SER A 458 -18.85 11.12 -1.12
C SER A 458 -17.97 10.39 -0.10
N GLU A 459 -17.17 9.44 -0.57
CA GLU A 459 -16.25 8.69 0.30
C GLU A 459 -15.14 9.61 0.82
N ALA A 460 -14.64 10.52 -0.02
CA ALA A 460 -13.65 11.50 0.40
C ALA A 460 -14.18 12.40 1.54
N LEU A 461 -15.40 12.92 1.37
CA LEU A 461 -16.09 13.73 2.37
C LEU A 461 -16.30 12.94 3.67
N ALA A 462 -16.86 11.73 3.58
CA ALA A 462 -17.15 10.90 4.75
C ALA A 462 -15.89 10.49 5.53
N GLN A 463 -14.80 10.10 4.86
CA GLN A 463 -13.55 9.79 5.58
C GLN A 463 -12.95 11.05 6.21
N SER A 464 -12.98 12.20 5.52
CA SER A 464 -12.46 13.46 6.09
C SER A 464 -13.25 13.89 7.33
N PHE A 465 -14.59 13.72 7.31
CA PHE A 465 -15.48 13.96 8.45
C PHE A 465 -15.06 13.14 9.68
N ALA A 466 -14.87 11.83 9.52
CA ALA A 466 -14.43 10.96 10.61
C ALA A 466 -13.02 11.30 11.08
N ARG A 467 -12.10 11.61 10.13
CA ARG A 467 -10.69 11.88 10.43
C ARG A 467 -10.49 13.09 11.33
N VAL A 468 -11.26 14.16 11.14
CA VAL A 468 -11.18 15.36 11.99
C VAL A 468 -11.94 15.20 13.31
N GLY A 469 -12.55 14.03 13.56
CA GLY A 469 -13.41 13.80 14.72
C GLY A 469 -14.69 14.65 14.68
N GLN A 470 -15.24 14.92 13.48
CA GLN A 470 -16.45 15.72 13.36
C GLN A 470 -17.61 15.02 14.08
N ARG A 471 -18.26 15.80 14.94
CA ARG A 471 -19.43 15.41 15.71
C ARG A 471 -20.73 15.69 14.94
N GLY A 472 -21.81 15.02 15.33
CA GLY A 472 -23.10 15.07 14.65
C GLY A 472 -23.32 13.96 13.62
N ALA A 473 -24.52 13.93 13.03
CA ALA A 473 -24.90 12.94 12.03
C ALA A 473 -24.41 13.35 10.62
N LEU A 474 -24.12 12.37 9.76
CA LEU A 474 -23.78 12.60 8.34
C LEU A 474 -24.66 11.73 7.44
N THR A 475 -25.39 12.36 6.51
CA THR A 475 -26.24 11.66 5.53
C THR A 475 -25.86 12.03 4.10
N ARG A 476 -25.67 11.01 3.26
CA ARG A 476 -25.65 11.11 1.79
C ARG A 476 -27.04 10.83 1.25
N ILE A 477 -27.63 11.79 0.55
CA ILE A 477 -28.83 11.58 -0.26
C ILE A 477 -28.37 11.19 -1.66
N VAL A 478 -28.68 9.97 -2.10
CA VAL A 478 -28.31 9.46 -3.42
C VAL A 478 -29.54 9.35 -4.32
N SER A 479 -29.48 9.95 -5.50
CA SER A 479 -30.60 10.04 -6.46
C SER A 479 -30.30 9.25 -7.74
N GLY A 480 -31.28 8.44 -8.17
CA GLY A 480 -31.27 7.84 -9.50
C GLY A 480 -30.45 6.57 -9.68
N CYS A 481 -30.20 5.80 -8.62
CA CYS A 481 -29.47 4.53 -8.69
C CYS A 481 -30.40 3.38 -9.11
N SER A 482 -29.86 2.37 -9.79
CA SER A 482 -30.53 1.07 -9.89
C SER A 482 -30.48 0.32 -8.55
N ASP A 483 -31.38 -0.64 -8.35
CA ASP A 483 -31.41 -1.45 -7.12
C ASP A 483 -30.09 -2.21 -6.88
N GLU A 484 -29.44 -2.69 -7.94
CA GLU A 484 -28.14 -3.35 -7.87
C GLU A 484 -27.06 -2.37 -7.41
N ALA A 485 -27.04 -1.16 -7.98
CA ALA A 485 -26.09 -0.12 -7.61
C ALA A 485 -26.28 0.33 -6.15
N VAL A 486 -27.54 0.45 -5.68
CA VAL A 486 -27.84 0.75 -4.28
C VAL A 486 -27.34 -0.36 -3.35
N LYS A 487 -27.59 -1.63 -3.69
CA LYS A 487 -27.13 -2.77 -2.87
C LYS A 487 -25.61 -2.78 -2.72
N GLU A 488 -24.89 -2.55 -3.82
CA GLU A 488 -23.43 -2.50 -3.80
C GLU A 488 -22.92 -1.28 -3.00
N LEU A 489 -23.52 -0.11 -3.23
CA LEU A 489 -23.21 1.10 -2.46
C LEU A 489 -23.39 0.85 -0.96
N LEU A 490 -24.51 0.27 -0.53
CA LEU A 490 -24.78 -0.02 0.88
C LEU A 490 -23.77 -1.02 1.46
N ARG A 491 -23.45 -2.12 0.75
CA ARG A 491 -22.44 -3.09 1.21
C ARG A 491 -21.07 -2.43 1.39
N ARG A 492 -20.67 -1.61 0.41
CA ARG A 492 -19.41 -0.87 0.44
C ARG A 492 -19.37 0.12 1.61
N THR A 493 -20.39 0.99 1.73
CA THR A 493 -20.45 2.05 2.73
C THR A 493 -20.43 1.51 4.16
N VAL A 494 -21.12 0.39 4.44
CA VAL A 494 -21.08 -0.24 5.77
C VAL A 494 -19.65 -0.62 6.18
N LYS A 495 -18.80 -1.02 5.22
CA LYS A 495 -17.41 -1.39 5.48
C LYS A 495 -16.47 -0.17 5.48
N SER A 496 -16.62 0.74 4.52
CA SER A 496 -15.73 1.90 4.35
C SER A 496 -16.01 3.01 5.36
N SER A 497 -17.28 3.38 5.50
CA SER A 497 -17.78 4.58 6.17
C SER A 497 -19.04 4.27 7.00
N PRO A 498 -18.93 3.44 8.06
CA PRO A 498 -20.09 3.01 8.85
C PRO A 498 -20.85 4.16 9.54
N HIS A 499 -20.22 5.32 9.69
CA HIS A 499 -20.81 6.55 10.23
C HIS A 499 -21.63 7.34 9.19
N LEU A 500 -21.57 6.98 7.91
CA LEU A 500 -22.34 7.63 6.84
C LEU A 500 -23.70 6.96 6.66
N ARG A 501 -24.78 7.72 6.84
CA ARG A 501 -26.15 7.29 6.52
C ARG A 501 -26.41 7.48 5.03
N ILE A 502 -27.14 6.54 4.42
CA ILE A 502 -27.55 6.62 3.01
C ILE A 502 -29.06 6.77 2.93
N HIS A 503 -29.52 7.82 2.26
CA HIS A 503 -30.93 8.02 1.91
C HIS A 503 -31.07 7.91 0.39
N VAL A 504 -31.94 7.02 -0.09
CA VAL A 504 -32.09 6.75 -1.53
C VAL A 504 -33.34 7.43 -2.04
N THR A 505 -33.21 8.12 -3.17
CA THR A 505 -34.30 8.84 -3.83
C THR A 505 -34.36 8.49 -5.31
N ARG A 506 -35.51 8.78 -5.94
CA ARG A 506 -35.62 8.73 -7.40
C ARG A 506 -34.70 9.77 -8.05
N ASP A 507 -34.43 9.62 -9.34
CA ASP A 507 -33.77 10.67 -10.10
C ASP A 507 -34.73 11.85 -10.31
N PHE A 508 -34.27 13.06 -10.00
CA PHE A 508 -34.98 14.31 -10.25
C PHE A 508 -34.34 15.11 -11.39
N ARG A 509 -33.27 14.60 -12.03
CA ARG A 509 -32.60 15.33 -13.12
C ARG A 509 -33.54 15.66 -14.27
N SER A 510 -34.52 14.80 -14.55
CA SER A 510 -35.42 14.83 -15.72
C SER A 510 -36.88 15.18 -15.38
N LEU A 511 -37.11 16.10 -14.46
CA LEU A 511 -38.46 16.50 -14.06
C LEU A 511 -39.27 17.08 -15.25
N PRO A 512 -40.47 16.55 -15.57
CA PRO A 512 -41.36 17.14 -16.56
C PRO A 512 -42.11 18.35 -15.99
N ILE A 513 -42.32 19.38 -16.83
CA ILE A 513 -43.18 20.51 -16.49
C ILE A 513 -44.64 20.11 -16.71
N VAL A 514 -45.47 20.25 -15.69
CA VAL A 514 -46.92 20.39 -15.87
C VAL A 514 -47.19 21.88 -16.06
N ARG A 515 -47.41 22.32 -17.31
CA ARG A 515 -48.03 23.62 -17.54
C ARG A 515 -49.53 23.45 -17.30
N GLU A 516 -50.02 23.84 -16.13
CA GLU A 516 -51.44 24.18 -16.04
C GLU A 516 -51.63 25.51 -16.77
N VAL A 517 -52.40 25.50 -17.87
CA VAL A 517 -53.55 26.39 -18.12
C VAL A 517 -54.07 26.22 -19.56
N SER A 518 -55.35 25.87 -19.63
CA SER A 518 -56.35 26.04 -20.70
C SER A 518 -56.09 25.50 -22.11
N ASN A 519 -56.80 24.40 -22.42
CA ASN A 519 -57.50 24.15 -23.69
C ASN A 519 -56.81 24.52 -25.01
N VAL A 520 -55.60 24.05 -25.28
CA VAL A 520 -55.18 23.60 -26.62
C VAL A 520 -54.14 22.51 -26.41
N ALA A 521 -54.31 21.37 -27.08
CA ALA A 521 -53.36 20.26 -27.05
C ALA A 521 -52.01 20.71 -27.61
N GLU A 522 -50.92 20.64 -26.83
CA GLU A 522 -49.56 20.67 -27.39
C GLU A 522 -48.48 20.17 -26.40
N GLY A 523 -47.75 19.14 -26.85
CA GLY A 523 -46.38 18.81 -26.49
C GLY A 523 -46.06 18.54 -25.02
N ALA A 524 -45.88 17.26 -24.66
CA ALA A 524 -45.08 16.91 -23.49
C ALA A 524 -43.74 17.68 -23.55
N SER A 525 -43.48 18.52 -22.53
CA SER A 525 -42.24 19.29 -22.41
C SER A 525 -41.03 18.40 -22.64
N LYS A 526 -40.09 18.84 -23.48
CA LYS A 526 -38.77 18.20 -23.61
C LYS A 526 -38.18 18.00 -22.20
N PRO A 527 -37.68 16.81 -21.84
CA PRO A 527 -36.99 16.60 -20.57
C PRO A 527 -35.84 17.60 -20.43
N ASP A 528 -35.76 18.31 -19.30
CA ASP A 528 -34.56 19.09 -18.91
C ASP A 528 -33.64 18.09 -18.20
N ASP A 529 -32.39 17.90 -18.66
CA ASP A 529 -31.41 17.06 -17.96
C ASP A 529 -30.55 17.95 -17.06
N TYR A 530 -31.05 18.22 -15.85
CA TYR A 530 -30.44 19.15 -14.91
C TYR A 530 -30.22 18.48 -13.55
N THR A 531 -29.06 17.82 -13.42
CA THR A 531 -28.62 17.12 -12.19
C THR A 531 -28.78 17.93 -10.89
N PRO A 532 -28.55 19.26 -10.85
CA PRO A 532 -28.73 20.03 -9.62
C PRO A 532 -30.15 20.03 -9.04
N TYR A 533 -31.19 19.60 -9.79
CA TYR A 533 -32.50 19.32 -9.19
C TYR A 533 -32.44 18.28 -8.06
N ASN A 534 -31.51 17.34 -8.10
CA ASN A 534 -31.38 16.32 -7.06
C ASN A 534 -31.13 16.93 -5.66
N LYS A 535 -30.61 18.16 -5.58
CA LYS A 535 -30.37 18.83 -4.29
C LYS A 535 -31.65 19.26 -3.57
N PRO A 536 -32.47 20.22 -4.08
CA PRO A 536 -33.71 20.62 -3.41
C PRO A 536 -34.70 19.46 -3.26
N PHE A 537 -34.92 18.68 -4.32
CA PHE A 537 -35.92 17.61 -4.31
C PHE A 537 -35.49 16.43 -3.44
N GLY A 538 -34.21 16.08 -3.43
CA GLY A 538 -33.67 15.05 -2.56
C GLY A 538 -33.70 15.47 -1.08
N LEU A 539 -33.40 16.73 -0.77
CA LEU A 539 -33.52 17.26 0.60
C LEU A 539 -34.97 17.24 1.10
N ARG A 540 -35.93 17.59 0.24
CA ARG A 540 -37.36 17.48 0.58
C ARG A 540 -37.75 16.05 0.91
N ASP A 541 -37.46 15.11 0.00
CA ASP A 541 -37.79 13.70 0.18
C ASP A 541 -37.15 13.11 1.45
N TRP A 542 -35.90 13.48 1.71
CA TRP A 542 -35.18 13.09 2.92
C TRP A 542 -35.84 13.64 4.20
N LEU A 543 -36.19 14.93 4.26
CA LEU A 543 -36.86 15.50 5.43
C LEU A 543 -38.22 14.85 5.70
N GLU A 544 -38.93 14.43 4.66
CA GLU A 544 -40.24 13.80 4.75
C GLU A 544 -40.18 12.31 5.13
N SER A 545 -39.18 11.58 4.62
CA SER A 545 -39.18 10.10 4.62
C SER A 545 -37.95 9.45 5.25
N ALA A 546 -36.99 10.23 5.77
CA ALA A 546 -35.77 9.70 6.37
C ALA A 546 -36.05 8.64 7.45
N ASN A 547 -35.25 7.57 7.42
CA ASN A 547 -35.24 6.55 8.44
C ASN A 547 -33.80 6.27 8.91
N PRO A 548 -33.43 6.62 10.15
CA PRO A 548 -34.27 7.24 11.18
C PRO A 548 -34.68 8.68 10.80
N PRO A 549 -35.82 9.19 11.33
CA PRO A 549 -36.25 10.57 11.09
C PRO A 549 -35.20 11.58 11.54
N VAL A 550 -35.11 12.71 10.84
CA VAL A 550 -34.21 13.83 11.17
C VAL A 550 -34.68 14.49 12.46
N ARG A 551 -33.84 14.44 13.52
CA ARG A 551 -34.18 14.95 14.86
C ARG A 551 -33.33 16.14 15.28
N GLU A 552 -32.15 16.24 14.71
CA GLU A 552 -31.19 17.29 14.96
C GLU A 552 -31.79 18.66 14.59
N GLU A 553 -31.52 19.68 15.41
CA GLU A 553 -32.12 21.01 15.27
C GLU A 553 -31.44 21.82 14.17
N LEU A 554 -30.13 21.64 13.98
CA LEU A 554 -29.34 22.38 13.02
C LEU A 554 -28.94 21.47 11.86
N ILE A 555 -29.29 21.86 10.64
CA ILE A 555 -28.96 21.13 9.42
C ILE A 555 -27.82 21.87 8.70
N VAL A 556 -26.75 21.14 8.39
CA VAL A 556 -25.61 21.63 7.62
C VAL A 556 -25.68 21.02 6.21
N VAL A 557 -26.06 21.83 5.22
CA VAL A 557 -26.13 21.39 3.82
C VAL A 557 -24.79 21.64 3.14
N LEU A 558 -24.18 20.57 2.65
CA LEU A 558 -22.89 20.54 1.94
C LEU A 558 -23.06 20.09 0.48
N ASP A 559 -22.01 20.28 -0.31
CA ASP A 559 -21.83 19.60 -1.60
C ASP A 559 -20.87 18.40 -1.43
N PRO A 560 -20.85 17.40 -2.33
CA PRO A 560 -19.94 16.25 -2.20
C PRO A 560 -18.46 16.62 -2.35
N ASN A 561 -18.14 17.77 -2.95
CA ASN A 561 -16.77 18.23 -3.20
C ASN A 561 -16.18 19.07 -2.05
N PHE A 562 -16.54 18.73 -0.82
CA PHE A 562 -15.95 19.30 0.39
C PHE A 562 -15.02 18.28 1.07
N LEU A 563 -13.93 18.77 1.66
CA LEU A 563 -13.08 18.01 2.60
C LEU A 563 -13.04 18.73 3.94
N PHE A 564 -13.19 17.99 5.03
CA PHE A 564 -12.92 18.50 6.36
C PHE A 564 -11.41 18.49 6.62
N VAL A 565 -10.87 19.63 7.06
CA VAL A 565 -9.47 19.75 7.52
C VAL A 565 -9.36 20.04 9.02
N ARG A 566 -10.48 20.47 9.62
CA ARG A 566 -10.74 20.53 11.07
C ARG A 566 -12.24 20.39 11.28
N THR A 567 -12.67 20.29 12.54
CA THR A 567 -14.09 20.24 12.87
C THR A 567 -14.83 21.50 12.34
N PHE A 568 -16.11 21.37 12.03
CA PHE A 568 -17.06 22.42 11.72
C PHE A 568 -18.02 22.58 12.90
N ALA A 569 -18.35 23.83 13.24
CA ALA A 569 -19.26 24.18 14.33
C ALA A 569 -19.73 25.63 14.15
N VAL A 570 -20.94 25.87 14.64
CA VAL A 570 -21.63 27.17 14.76
C VAL A 570 -22.20 27.28 16.18
N ASN A 571 -22.85 28.40 16.51
CA ASN A 571 -23.38 28.67 17.86
C ASN A 571 -22.28 28.57 18.94
N THR A 572 -21.04 28.88 18.57
CA THR A 572 -19.87 28.76 19.44
C THR A 572 -19.65 30.00 20.30
N GLY A 573 -20.28 31.14 19.95
CA GLY A 573 -19.95 32.44 20.52
C GLY A 573 -18.55 32.91 20.12
N GLY A 574 -18.02 32.36 19.01
CA GLY A 574 -16.70 32.66 18.50
C GLY A 574 -16.56 34.13 18.09
N ARG A 575 -15.34 34.65 18.15
CA ARG A 575 -15.03 36.04 17.75
C ARG A 575 -15.39 36.24 16.28
N VAL A 576 -16.24 37.23 15.98
CA VAL A 576 -16.49 37.68 14.61
C VAL A 576 -15.61 38.90 14.32
N ILE A 577 -14.93 38.91 13.17
CA ILE A 577 -13.96 39.96 12.83
C ILE A 577 -13.90 40.25 11.34
N SER A 578 -13.49 41.46 10.98
CA SER A 578 -13.22 41.81 9.58
C SER A 578 -11.89 41.23 9.10
N ALA A 579 -11.80 40.88 7.82
CA ALA A 579 -10.59 40.32 7.22
C ALA A 579 -9.33 41.19 7.42
N LYS A 580 -9.49 42.52 7.50
CA LYS A 580 -8.40 43.49 7.71
C LYS A 580 -7.87 43.49 9.15
N ASN A 581 -8.72 43.11 10.10
CA ASN A 581 -8.42 43.15 11.53
C ASN A 581 -8.07 41.77 12.08
N VAL A 582 -7.98 40.74 11.24
CA VAL A 582 -7.52 39.41 11.69
C VAL A 582 -6.07 39.54 12.15
N ASP A 583 -5.92 39.62 13.46
CA ASP A 583 -4.66 39.51 14.17
C ASP A 583 -4.57 38.13 14.80
N SER A 584 -3.38 37.80 15.28
CA SER A 584 -3.21 36.68 16.19
C SER A 584 -3.80 37.00 17.59
N GLY A 585 -4.86 37.82 17.70
CA GLY A 585 -5.55 38.12 18.97
C GLY A 585 -4.67 38.42 20.19
N ASN A 586 -5.29 38.32 21.37
CA ASN A 586 -4.54 38.20 22.63
C ASN A 586 -4.57 36.72 23.02
N TYR A 587 -3.41 36.05 23.00
CA TYR A 587 -3.28 34.63 23.35
C TYR A 587 -3.97 34.24 24.66
N ASP A 588 -4.01 35.11 25.67
CA ASP A 588 -4.59 34.75 26.97
C ASP A 588 -6.13 34.73 26.95
N ARG A 589 -6.77 35.44 26.01
CA ARG A 589 -8.23 35.49 25.86
C ARG A 589 -8.72 34.58 24.73
N ASP A 590 -7.98 34.58 23.62
CA ASP A 590 -8.41 34.08 22.33
C ASP A 590 -7.76 32.73 21.98
N ALA A 591 -6.95 32.14 22.87
CA ALA A 591 -6.42 30.79 22.70
C ALA A 591 -7.10 29.75 23.61
N GLU A 592 -7.02 28.50 23.21
CA GLU A 592 -7.41 27.30 23.94
C GLU A 592 -6.24 26.31 23.95
N VAL A 593 -6.23 25.37 24.90
CA VAL A 593 -5.24 24.29 24.96
C VAL A 593 -5.93 23.00 24.58
N VAL A 594 -5.54 22.43 23.44
CA VAL A 594 -6.03 21.14 22.96
C VAL A 594 -4.83 20.20 22.91
N GLU A 595 -4.93 19.07 23.62
CA GLU A 595 -3.88 18.06 23.70
C GLU A 595 -2.50 18.62 24.12
N GLY A 596 -2.51 19.60 25.03
CA GLY A 596 -1.28 20.25 25.51
C GLY A 596 -0.67 21.30 24.56
N MET A 597 -1.25 21.49 23.38
CA MET A 597 -0.85 22.54 22.44
C MET A 597 -1.80 23.74 22.54
N ARG A 598 -1.25 24.93 22.78
CA ARG A 598 -2.00 26.20 22.80
C ARG A 598 -2.26 26.65 21.37
N GLN A 599 -3.53 26.77 20.97
CA GLN A 599 -3.99 27.20 19.63
C GLN A 599 -5.05 28.29 19.75
N TYR A 600 -5.28 29.09 18.70
CA TYR A 600 -6.39 30.06 18.72
C TYR A 600 -7.75 29.37 18.69
N LYS A 601 -8.68 29.91 19.48
CA LYS A 601 -10.11 29.60 19.38
C LYS A 601 -10.61 29.95 17.98
N ARG A 602 -11.64 29.24 17.54
CA ARG A 602 -12.30 29.52 16.26
C ARG A 602 -12.81 30.97 16.22
N PHE A 603 -12.61 31.61 15.07
CA PHE A 603 -13.17 32.92 14.74
C PHE A 603 -13.81 32.87 13.36
N PHE A 604 -14.68 33.84 13.11
CA PHE A 604 -15.40 33.99 11.85
C PHE A 604 -15.01 35.30 11.18
N VAL A 605 -14.74 35.23 9.88
CA VAL A 605 -14.40 36.39 9.07
C VAL A 605 -15.64 36.91 8.40
N TYR A 606 -16.01 38.14 8.72
CA TYR A 606 -17.20 38.81 8.24
C TYR A 606 -16.81 40.08 7.49
N ALA A 607 -17.25 40.19 6.23
CA ALA A 607 -17.01 41.36 5.38
C ALA A 607 -18.30 42.10 5.01
N GLY A 608 -19.38 41.92 5.78
CA GLY A 608 -20.62 42.67 5.59
C GLY A 608 -20.64 43.99 6.35
N SER A 609 -21.82 44.59 6.42
CA SER A 609 -22.05 45.97 6.89
C SER A 609 -22.67 46.08 8.28
N ARG A 610 -23.06 44.98 8.92
CA ARG A 610 -23.72 44.94 10.24
C ARG A 610 -22.73 45.04 11.40
N GLU A 611 -23.09 45.74 12.47
CA GLU A 611 -22.22 45.97 13.63
C GLU A 611 -22.26 44.82 14.68
N ASN A 612 -23.43 44.23 14.93
CA ASN A 612 -23.61 43.17 15.93
C ASN A 612 -23.82 41.80 15.25
N VAL A 613 -22.71 41.18 14.85
CA VAL A 613 -22.72 39.90 14.11
C VAL A 613 -22.15 38.78 14.99
N SER A 614 -22.81 37.61 14.93
CA SER A 614 -22.39 36.39 15.63
C SER A 614 -22.57 35.18 14.72
N ASP A 615 -22.04 34.03 15.11
CA ASP A 615 -22.24 32.74 14.44
C ASP A 615 -23.53 32.01 14.88
N THR A 616 -24.48 32.76 15.43
CA THR A 616 -25.75 32.24 15.93
C THR A 616 -26.67 31.82 14.78
N VAL A 617 -27.22 30.61 14.90
CA VAL A 617 -28.22 29.98 14.05
C VAL A 617 -29.43 29.66 14.91
N VAL A 618 -30.55 30.30 14.61
CA VAL A 618 -31.86 30.16 15.27
C VAL A 618 -32.94 30.39 14.20
N ASP A 619 -34.21 30.13 14.53
CA ASP A 619 -35.31 30.38 13.59
C ASP A 619 -35.26 31.82 13.03
N GLY A 620 -35.29 31.95 11.71
CA GLY A 620 -35.16 33.18 10.93
C GLY A 620 -33.72 33.66 10.70
N VAL A 621 -32.71 33.02 11.31
CA VAL A 621 -31.29 33.40 11.21
C VAL A 621 -30.44 32.19 10.89
N ALA A 622 -29.86 32.16 9.70
CA ALA A 622 -28.99 31.10 9.21
C ALA A 622 -27.53 31.57 9.11
N VAL A 623 -26.59 30.64 8.91
CA VAL A 623 -25.19 30.95 8.59
C VAL A 623 -24.86 30.33 7.24
N ALA A 624 -24.11 31.05 6.41
CA ALA A 624 -23.67 30.50 5.13
C ALA A 624 -22.32 31.06 4.70
N GLN A 625 -21.68 30.39 3.76
CA GLN A 625 -20.50 30.94 3.10
C GLN A 625 -20.94 32.05 2.14
N ARG A 626 -20.21 33.17 2.16
CA ARG A 626 -20.43 34.27 1.21
C ARG A 626 -20.13 33.87 -0.24
N TRP A 627 -21.02 34.24 -1.15
CA TRP A 627 -20.95 33.99 -2.60
C TRP A 627 -21.33 35.23 -3.42
N SER A 628 -21.04 36.43 -2.89
CA SER A 628 -21.37 37.71 -3.51
C SER A 628 -20.81 37.87 -4.92
N GLN A 629 -19.62 37.33 -5.21
CA GLN A 629 -19.01 37.45 -6.54
C GLN A 629 -19.84 36.75 -7.64
N TYR A 630 -20.49 35.63 -7.32
CA TYR A 630 -21.20 34.80 -8.30
C TYR A 630 -22.70 35.08 -8.33
N LEU A 631 -23.31 35.23 -7.16
CA LEU A 631 -24.75 35.42 -7.05
C LEU A 631 -25.12 36.89 -7.01
N GLY A 632 -24.32 37.74 -6.35
CA GLY A 632 -24.58 39.18 -6.20
C GLY A 632 -26.06 39.48 -5.98
N THR A 633 -26.64 40.25 -6.91
CA THR A 633 -28.08 40.53 -6.99
C THR A 633 -28.81 39.69 -8.02
N ALA A 634 -28.10 38.85 -8.79
CA ALA A 634 -28.60 38.09 -9.93
C ALA A 634 -29.77 37.16 -9.55
N ALA A 635 -29.79 36.67 -8.31
CA ALA A 635 -30.89 35.86 -7.80
C ALA A 635 -32.24 36.60 -7.82
N PHE A 636 -32.23 37.93 -7.63
CA PHE A 636 -33.42 38.78 -7.48
C PHE A 636 -33.74 39.57 -8.76
N GLU A 637 -32.81 39.66 -9.70
CA GLU A 637 -33.03 40.28 -11.01
C GLU A 637 -34.13 39.56 -11.79
N ASN A 638 -35.09 40.35 -12.29
CA ASN A 638 -36.27 39.88 -13.03
C ASN A 638 -37.08 38.78 -12.32
N SER A 639 -37.00 38.66 -10.99
CA SER A 639 -37.57 37.52 -10.26
C SER A 639 -38.97 37.79 -9.69
N THR A 640 -39.57 38.94 -9.97
CA THR A 640 -40.91 39.34 -9.48
C THR A 640 -42.02 38.37 -9.91
N SER A 641 -41.89 37.74 -11.09
CA SER A 641 -42.83 36.72 -11.56
C SER A 641 -42.68 35.36 -10.87
N ILE A 642 -41.53 35.12 -10.21
CA ILE A 642 -41.20 33.89 -9.49
C ILE A 642 -41.49 34.05 -7.99
N CYS A 643 -41.07 35.19 -7.43
CA CYS A 643 -41.27 35.56 -6.02
C CYS A 643 -41.72 37.03 -5.93
N PRO A 644 -43.03 37.31 -6.00
CA PRO A 644 -43.55 38.67 -5.86
C PRO A 644 -43.17 39.34 -4.53
N GLU A 645 -43.08 38.56 -3.45
CA GLU A 645 -42.70 39.04 -2.11
C GLU A 645 -41.24 39.49 -2.07
N CYS A 646 -40.37 38.84 -2.86
CA CYS A 646 -38.95 39.14 -2.93
C CYS A 646 -38.67 40.51 -3.55
N ALA A 647 -39.61 41.08 -4.31
CA ALA A 647 -39.49 42.44 -4.87
C ALA A 647 -39.45 43.54 -3.78
N LYS A 648 -39.85 43.21 -2.54
CA LYS A 648 -39.78 44.11 -1.38
C LYS A 648 -38.41 44.11 -0.70
N VAL A 649 -37.54 43.17 -1.03
CA VAL A 649 -36.21 43.04 -0.42
C VAL A 649 -35.28 44.06 -1.07
N SER A 650 -34.63 44.89 -0.26
CA SER A 650 -33.72 45.92 -0.76
C SER A 650 -32.46 45.29 -1.37
N THR A 651 -31.85 45.94 -2.36
CA THR A 651 -30.57 45.47 -2.96
C THR A 651 -29.46 45.32 -1.92
N ALA A 652 -29.47 46.17 -0.89
CA ALA A 652 -28.56 46.09 0.24
C ALA A 652 -28.80 44.79 1.05
N ASP A 653 -30.06 44.47 1.37
CA ASP A 653 -30.42 43.24 2.09
C ASP A 653 -30.10 41.98 1.27
N VAL A 654 -30.32 42.02 -0.06
CA VAL A 654 -29.95 40.93 -0.98
C VAL A 654 -28.47 40.61 -0.87
N THR A 655 -27.63 41.64 -1.02
CA THR A 655 -26.17 41.49 -0.99
C THR A 655 -25.66 41.06 0.38
N GLU A 656 -26.28 41.58 1.44
CA GLU A 656 -25.90 41.33 2.83
C GLU A 656 -26.28 39.93 3.33
N ASN A 657 -27.48 39.43 2.97
CA ASN A 657 -28.04 38.22 3.59
C ASN A 657 -28.34 37.07 2.63
N PHE A 658 -28.46 37.29 1.30
CA PHE A 658 -29.02 36.27 0.39
C PHE A 658 -28.08 35.86 -0.76
N ALA A 659 -26.92 36.50 -0.91
CA ALA A 659 -25.88 36.10 -1.86
C ALA A 659 -25.00 34.96 -1.27
N VAL A 660 -25.61 33.79 -1.10
CA VAL A 660 -25.05 32.69 -0.28
C VAL A 660 -24.87 31.38 -1.03
N GLY A 661 -23.82 30.66 -0.68
CA GLY A 661 -23.57 29.29 -1.15
C GLY A 661 -23.15 28.35 -0.02
N PRO A 662 -23.02 27.05 -0.29
CA PRO A 662 -22.67 26.06 0.72
C PRO A 662 -21.28 26.33 1.34
N PRO A 663 -21.04 25.91 2.59
CA PRO A 663 -22.00 25.28 3.51
C PRO A 663 -23.14 26.22 3.92
N TYR A 664 -24.36 25.68 4.01
CA TYR A 664 -25.51 26.34 4.65
C TYR A 664 -25.73 25.72 6.02
N VAL A 665 -25.95 26.54 7.04
CA VAL A 665 -26.35 26.10 8.37
C VAL A 665 -27.66 26.77 8.72
N ILE A 666 -28.70 25.97 8.92
CA ILE A 666 -30.08 26.43 9.04
C ILE A 666 -30.82 25.55 10.04
N THR A 667 -31.82 26.11 10.75
CA THR A 667 -32.64 25.27 11.61
C THR A 667 -33.47 24.31 10.76
N ARG A 668 -33.72 23.10 11.27
CA ARG A 668 -34.57 22.09 10.62
C ARG A 668 -35.95 22.67 10.30
N LYS A 669 -36.48 23.51 11.20
CA LYS A 669 -37.78 24.16 11.03
C LYS A 669 -37.79 25.13 9.84
N ASP A 670 -36.82 26.04 9.77
CA ASP A 670 -36.71 26.98 8.66
C ASP A 670 -36.48 26.26 7.33
N LEU A 671 -35.63 25.23 7.33
CA LEU A 671 -35.35 24.43 6.14
C LEU A 671 -36.62 23.71 5.64
N MET A 672 -37.40 23.12 6.54
CA MET A 672 -38.69 22.51 6.20
C MET A 672 -39.68 23.54 5.66
N GLN A 673 -39.75 24.73 6.26
CA GLN A 673 -40.68 25.78 5.86
C GLN A 673 -40.41 26.29 4.43
N LEU A 674 -39.14 26.42 4.04
CA LEU A 674 -38.77 26.94 2.71
C LEU A 674 -38.69 25.87 1.61
N MET A 675 -38.79 24.59 1.93
CA MET A 675 -38.39 23.50 1.02
C MET A 675 -39.23 23.41 -0.27
N ASP A 676 -40.55 23.59 -0.17
CA ASP A 676 -41.43 23.56 -1.34
C ASP A 676 -41.20 24.76 -2.25
N ASP A 677 -40.99 25.94 -1.67
CA ASP A 677 -40.62 27.13 -2.43
C ASP A 677 -39.22 26.99 -3.04
N TYR A 678 -38.27 26.37 -2.35
CA TYR A 678 -36.95 26.08 -2.90
C TYR A 678 -37.07 25.20 -4.16
N CYS A 679 -37.80 24.08 -4.07
CA CYS A 679 -38.06 23.21 -5.22
C CYS A 679 -38.71 23.96 -6.39
N ASN A 680 -39.78 24.72 -6.11
CA ASN A 680 -40.54 25.43 -7.13
C ASN A 680 -39.73 26.56 -7.78
N MET A 681 -39.08 27.40 -6.97
CA MET A 681 -38.31 28.54 -7.47
C MET A 681 -37.07 28.12 -8.25
N THR A 682 -36.45 26.98 -7.92
CA THR A 682 -35.38 26.40 -8.73
C THR A 682 -35.87 26.04 -10.14
N MET A 683 -37.02 25.39 -10.27
CA MET A 683 -37.61 25.07 -11.59
C MET A 683 -38.00 26.35 -12.35
N LEU A 684 -38.70 27.27 -11.70
CA LEU A 684 -39.15 28.51 -12.35
C LEU A 684 -37.97 29.36 -12.83
N LYS A 685 -36.88 29.44 -12.06
CA LYS A 685 -35.67 30.16 -12.47
C LYS A 685 -34.95 29.46 -13.62
N ARG A 686 -34.90 28.13 -13.59
CA ARG A 686 -34.33 27.31 -14.67
C ARG A 686 -35.06 27.56 -16.00
N GLU A 687 -36.39 27.64 -15.97
CA GLU A 687 -37.19 28.00 -17.14
C GLU A 687 -37.00 29.45 -17.58
N GLN A 688 -37.02 30.41 -16.65
CA GLN A 688 -36.81 31.82 -16.96
C GLN A 688 -35.48 32.09 -17.68
N THR A 689 -34.46 31.26 -17.42
CA THR A 689 -33.13 31.37 -18.00
C THR A 689 -32.94 30.47 -19.23
N ASN A 690 -34.03 30.04 -19.87
CA ASN A 690 -34.03 29.16 -21.03
C ASN A 690 -33.22 27.86 -20.82
N ARG A 691 -33.13 27.37 -19.58
CA ARG A 691 -32.34 26.18 -19.20
C ARG A 691 -30.84 26.28 -19.52
N GLU A 692 -30.30 27.49 -19.58
CA GLU A 692 -28.85 27.70 -19.79
C GLU A 692 -28.12 27.99 -18.48
N TYR A 693 -28.81 28.58 -17.49
CA TYR A 693 -28.18 28.95 -16.24
C TYR A 693 -27.94 27.74 -15.35
N TRP A 694 -26.67 27.54 -14.96
CA TRP A 694 -26.25 26.35 -14.23
C TRP A 694 -26.48 26.43 -12.72
N MET A 695 -26.68 27.63 -12.15
CA MET A 695 -26.91 27.91 -10.72
C MET A 695 -28.39 28.11 -10.34
N SER A 696 -29.32 27.57 -11.12
CA SER A 696 -30.75 27.72 -10.82
C SER A 696 -31.13 27.17 -9.44
N ASP A 697 -30.42 26.15 -8.93
CA ASP A 697 -30.60 25.66 -7.57
C ASP A 697 -30.19 26.71 -6.52
N MET A 698 -28.99 27.29 -6.62
CA MET A 698 -28.50 28.31 -5.68
C MET A 698 -29.43 29.53 -5.65
N VAL A 699 -29.88 29.99 -6.82
CA VAL A 699 -30.80 31.13 -6.92
C VAL A 699 -32.17 30.81 -6.32
N GLY A 700 -32.70 29.61 -6.60
CA GLY A 700 -33.96 29.15 -6.02
C GLY A 700 -33.92 29.12 -4.49
N TYR A 701 -32.80 28.68 -3.91
CA TYR A 701 -32.58 28.70 -2.46
C TYR A 701 -32.60 30.13 -1.90
N SER A 702 -31.84 31.06 -2.50
CA SER A 702 -31.79 32.46 -2.07
C SER A 702 -33.15 33.14 -2.11
N LEU A 703 -33.96 32.89 -3.15
CA LEU A 703 -35.32 33.42 -3.27
C LEU A 703 -36.26 32.82 -2.22
N ALA A 704 -36.19 31.49 -2.01
CA ALA A 704 -37.01 30.83 -1.01
C ALA A 704 -36.68 31.31 0.41
N ALA A 705 -35.40 31.42 0.75
CA ALA A 705 -34.97 31.98 2.03
C ALA A 705 -35.47 33.42 2.23
N ALA A 706 -35.41 34.26 1.18
CA ALA A 706 -35.91 35.63 1.24
C ALA A 706 -37.43 35.71 1.41
N LYS A 707 -38.20 34.86 0.71
CA LYS A 707 -39.66 34.78 0.88
C LYS A 707 -40.06 34.42 2.32
N HIS A 708 -39.31 33.51 2.94
CA HIS A 708 -39.57 33.05 4.30
C HIS A 708 -38.87 33.88 5.39
N GLY A 709 -38.15 34.93 5.02
CA GLY A 709 -37.47 35.82 5.97
C GLY A 709 -36.28 35.20 6.69
N VAL A 710 -35.70 34.11 6.17
CA VAL A 710 -34.54 33.42 6.73
C VAL A 710 -33.27 34.14 6.29
N LYS A 711 -32.73 35.03 7.14
CA LYS A 711 -31.57 35.86 6.80
C LYS A 711 -30.26 35.15 7.15
N HIS A 712 -29.30 35.11 6.23
CA HIS A 712 -27.99 34.51 6.52
C HIS A 712 -26.99 35.52 7.06
N THR A 713 -26.27 35.12 8.10
CA THR A 713 -24.95 35.68 8.39
C THR A 713 -23.91 35.03 7.49
N THR A 714 -23.35 35.82 6.58
CA THR A 714 -22.39 35.33 5.58
C THR A 714 -20.95 35.47 6.08
N PHE A 715 -20.20 34.37 6.11
CA PHE A 715 -18.78 34.38 6.48
C PHE A 715 -17.88 33.99 5.30
N ASP A 716 -16.64 34.49 5.34
CA ASP A 716 -15.62 34.33 4.29
C ASP A 716 -14.71 33.11 4.55
N ASN A 717 -14.73 32.56 5.77
CA ASN A 717 -13.82 31.53 6.24
C ASN A 717 -14.49 30.20 6.69
N LEU A 718 -15.68 29.87 6.18
CA LEU A 718 -16.28 28.54 6.43
C LEU A 718 -15.70 27.47 5.50
N ALA A 719 -15.32 27.86 4.29
CA ALA A 719 -14.67 26.97 3.33
C ALA A 719 -13.69 27.71 2.41
N LEU A 720 -12.59 27.06 2.08
CA LEU A 720 -11.58 27.57 1.14
C LEU A 720 -11.83 26.98 -0.25
N GLY A 721 -12.30 27.79 -1.21
CA GLY A 721 -12.78 27.34 -2.52
C GLY A 721 -12.10 27.91 -3.77
N ASN A 722 -11.05 28.73 -3.59
CA ASN A 722 -10.41 29.54 -4.63
C ASN A 722 -11.39 30.50 -5.32
N LYS A 723 -12.05 31.34 -4.51
CA LYS A 723 -12.92 32.43 -4.97
C LYS A 723 -12.53 33.74 -4.30
N ALA A 724 -12.97 34.88 -4.85
CA ALA A 724 -12.61 36.20 -4.31
C ALA A 724 -13.13 36.43 -2.89
N ASP A 725 -14.27 35.84 -2.54
CA ASP A 725 -14.89 35.94 -1.21
C ASP A 725 -14.16 35.08 -0.14
N ASP A 726 -13.15 34.29 -0.51
CA ASP A 726 -12.43 33.45 0.47
C ASP A 726 -11.49 34.27 1.35
N TYR A 727 -11.54 34.03 2.66
CA TYR A 727 -10.49 34.50 3.54
C TYR A 727 -9.18 33.72 3.34
N ILE A 728 -8.18 34.40 2.75
CA ILE A 728 -6.83 33.86 2.53
C ILE A 728 -5.77 34.48 3.44
N GLY A 729 -6.13 35.41 4.33
CA GLY A 729 -5.15 36.18 5.13
C GLY A 729 -4.25 35.32 6.02
N PHE A 730 -4.72 34.14 6.42
CA PHE A 730 -3.98 33.19 7.25
C PHE A 730 -2.64 32.74 6.64
N VAL A 731 -2.50 32.75 5.31
CA VAL A 731 -1.26 32.32 4.64
C VAL A 731 -0.08 33.21 4.99
N SER A 732 -0.33 34.50 5.29
CA SER A 732 0.70 35.44 5.75
C SER A 732 1.12 35.22 7.21
N MET A 733 0.36 34.41 7.97
CA MET A 733 0.64 34.08 9.37
C MET A 733 1.39 32.74 9.50
N MET A 734 1.55 32.01 8.40
CA MET A 734 2.23 30.73 8.37
C MET A 734 3.73 30.90 8.68
N LYS A 735 4.22 30.13 9.66
CA LYS A 735 5.65 30.09 10.03
C LYS A 735 6.41 28.89 9.46
N GLY A 736 5.69 27.95 8.85
CA GLY A 736 6.25 26.69 8.33
C GLY A 736 5.79 26.43 6.91
N ASN A 737 6.58 25.66 6.18
CA ASN A 737 6.30 25.33 4.78
C ASN A 737 5.27 24.18 4.70
N PRO A 738 4.04 24.41 4.22
CA PRO A 738 2.98 23.41 4.07
C PRO A 738 3.28 22.34 3.04
N CYS A 739 4.33 22.46 2.22
CA CYS A 739 4.76 21.46 1.23
C CYS A 739 5.99 20.66 1.68
N LYS A 740 6.58 20.97 2.86
CA LYS A 740 7.84 20.37 3.31
C LYS A 740 7.70 18.89 3.71
N ASP A 741 6.77 18.58 4.60
CA ASP A 741 6.44 17.18 4.93
C ASP A 741 5.58 16.60 3.78
N PRO A 742 5.90 15.47 3.16
CA PRO A 742 5.12 14.93 2.04
C PRO A 742 3.80 14.25 2.46
N VAL A 743 3.59 13.98 3.75
CA VAL A 743 2.48 13.19 4.29
C VAL A 743 1.57 14.05 5.17
N SER A 744 2.13 14.81 6.11
CA SER A 744 1.34 15.53 7.12
C SER A 744 0.93 16.92 6.61
N PRO A 745 -0.38 17.26 6.59
CA PRO A 745 -0.82 18.61 6.27
C PRO A 745 -0.55 19.57 7.43
N VAL A 746 -0.20 20.81 7.12
CA VAL A 746 -0.06 21.89 8.11
C VAL A 746 -1.39 22.66 8.14
N ILE A 747 -2.20 22.43 9.17
CA ILE A 747 -3.49 23.11 9.35
C ILE A 747 -3.37 24.11 10.49
N LEU A 748 -3.45 25.40 10.17
CA LEU A 748 -3.50 26.46 11.16
C LEU A 748 -4.90 26.60 11.77
N GLY A 749 -5.00 27.09 13.01
CA GLY A 749 -6.29 27.42 13.64
C GLY A 749 -7.06 28.51 12.89
N GLU A 750 -6.35 29.33 12.11
CA GLU A 750 -6.89 30.41 11.29
C GLU A 750 -7.40 29.93 9.91
N ALA A 751 -6.99 28.76 9.43
CA ALA A 751 -7.36 28.25 8.10
C ALA A 751 -8.79 27.70 8.09
N PRO A 752 -9.66 27.99 7.10
CA PRO A 752 -11.07 27.53 7.06
C PRO A 752 -11.26 26.03 7.38
N PRO A 753 -12.37 25.63 8.05
CA PRO A 753 -12.56 24.24 8.46
C PRO A 753 -12.80 23.26 7.32
N LEU A 754 -13.26 23.77 6.19
CA LEU A 754 -13.54 23.00 5.00
C LEU A 754 -12.67 23.47 3.82
N MET A 755 -12.29 22.53 2.95
CA MET A 755 -11.82 22.83 1.61
C MET A 755 -12.92 22.52 0.60
N HIS A 756 -13.17 23.44 -0.33
CA HIS A 756 -14.18 23.30 -1.36
C HIS A 756 -13.49 23.20 -2.73
N TYR A 757 -13.18 21.99 -3.17
CA TYR A 757 -12.36 21.72 -4.36
C TYR A 757 -13.18 21.75 -5.66
N ARG A 758 -14.06 22.75 -5.78
CA ARG A 758 -14.84 23.05 -6.98
C ARG A 758 -13.94 23.57 -8.11
N HIS A 759 -13.08 24.52 -7.79
CA HIS A 759 -12.12 25.12 -8.71
C HIS A 759 -10.79 24.37 -8.66
N SER A 760 -9.99 24.52 -9.71
CA SER A 760 -8.62 23.99 -9.71
C SER A 760 -7.75 24.80 -8.77
N TYR A 761 -6.84 24.12 -8.08
CA TYR A 761 -5.73 24.74 -7.37
C TYR A 761 -4.45 24.49 -8.15
N GLU A 762 -3.64 25.53 -8.35
CA GLU A 762 -2.49 25.47 -9.26
C GLU A 762 -1.27 26.19 -8.70
N ALA A 763 -0.11 25.54 -8.71
CA ALA A 763 1.15 26.14 -8.27
C ALA A 763 2.34 25.56 -9.05
N ASP A 764 3.47 26.27 -9.08
CA ASP A 764 4.67 25.87 -9.82
C ASP A 764 5.81 25.52 -8.84
N ASP A 765 6.69 24.59 -9.23
CA ASP A 765 7.93 24.31 -8.50
C ASP A 765 9.17 24.96 -9.14
N ASP A 766 10.31 24.87 -8.46
CA ASP A 766 11.61 25.45 -8.84
C ASP A 766 12.22 24.85 -10.11
N ARG A 767 11.67 23.75 -10.61
CA ARG A 767 12.06 23.11 -11.87
C ARG A 767 11.12 23.50 -13.02
N GLY A 768 10.14 24.36 -12.76
CA GLY A 768 9.12 24.78 -13.73
C GLY A 768 8.00 23.76 -13.93
N PHE A 769 7.89 22.75 -13.05
CA PHE A 769 6.76 21.83 -13.12
C PHE A 769 5.52 22.41 -12.48
N LYS A 770 4.41 22.34 -13.21
CA LYS A 770 3.10 22.72 -12.71
C LYS A 770 2.46 21.60 -11.87
N TRP A 771 1.90 21.99 -10.74
CA TRP A 771 1.13 21.16 -9.82
C TRP A 771 -0.33 21.60 -9.85
N ILE A 772 -1.23 20.62 -9.93
CA ILE A 772 -2.67 20.87 -9.98
C ILE A 772 -3.42 19.93 -9.04
N PHE A 773 -4.43 20.45 -8.36
CA PHE A 773 -5.48 19.68 -7.72
C PHE A 773 -6.82 20.06 -8.35
N ASN A 774 -7.43 19.13 -9.08
CA ASN A 774 -8.72 19.32 -9.75
C ASN A 774 -9.51 18.00 -9.73
N LYS A 775 -10.75 18.05 -9.26
CA LYS A 775 -11.65 16.87 -9.21
C LYS A 775 -11.87 16.19 -10.55
N GLN A 776 -11.83 16.94 -11.65
CA GLN A 776 -12.01 16.39 -13.00
C GLN A 776 -10.82 15.55 -13.47
N LEU A 777 -9.65 15.70 -12.84
CA LEU A 777 -8.45 14.95 -13.16
C LEU A 777 -8.25 13.72 -12.25
N ILE A 778 -9.09 13.56 -11.22
CA ILE A 778 -9.00 12.42 -10.30
C ILE A 778 -9.53 11.16 -10.99
N PRO A 779 -8.71 10.09 -11.11
CA PRO A 779 -9.16 8.84 -11.73
C PRO A 779 -10.30 8.18 -10.94
N ASN A 780 -11.27 7.62 -11.65
CA ASN A 780 -12.41 6.92 -11.05
C ASN A 780 -11.99 5.71 -10.17
N ASN A 781 -10.89 5.05 -10.52
CA ASN A 781 -10.36 3.88 -9.81
C ASN A 781 -9.34 4.22 -8.72
N LEU A 782 -9.20 5.49 -8.29
CA LEU A 782 -8.19 5.91 -7.31
C LEU A 782 -8.31 5.18 -5.96
N PHE A 783 -9.53 4.75 -5.61
CA PHE A 783 -9.84 3.99 -4.39
C PHE A 783 -9.51 2.49 -4.49
N ALA A 784 -9.15 1.97 -5.67
CA ALA A 784 -8.72 0.59 -5.83
C ALA A 784 -7.40 0.32 -5.07
N CYS A 785 -7.23 -0.90 -4.56
CA CYS A 785 -6.07 -1.29 -3.76
C CYS A 785 -4.74 -1.14 -4.50
N ASP A 786 -4.74 -1.30 -5.82
CA ASP A 786 -3.52 -1.21 -6.65
C ASP A 786 -3.17 0.21 -7.12
N SER A 787 -4.13 1.13 -7.06
CA SER A 787 -3.93 2.51 -7.50
C SER A 787 -2.95 3.25 -6.61
N TRP A 788 -2.04 4.01 -7.22
CA TRP A 788 -1.13 4.90 -6.51
C TRP A 788 -1.87 5.94 -5.66
N LEU A 789 -1.17 6.45 -4.67
CA LEU A 789 -1.53 7.69 -3.99
C LEU A 789 -1.10 8.89 -4.86
N LEU A 790 -1.73 10.04 -4.65
CA LEU A 790 -1.35 11.28 -5.31
C LEU A 790 0.09 11.65 -4.95
N ALA A 791 0.85 12.11 -5.94
CA ALA A 791 2.20 12.59 -5.73
C ALA A 791 2.19 13.87 -4.90
N SER A 792 3.06 13.93 -3.88
CA SER A 792 3.18 15.12 -3.03
C SER A 792 4.04 16.19 -3.71
N PRO A 793 3.61 17.47 -3.73
CA PRO A 793 4.44 18.56 -4.23
C PRO A 793 5.73 18.73 -3.41
N PRO A 794 6.85 19.15 -4.02
CA PRO A 794 8.08 19.45 -3.28
C PRO A 794 7.94 20.73 -2.46
N ALA A 795 8.83 20.88 -1.47
CA ALA A 795 8.87 22.07 -0.60
C ALA A 795 9.01 23.38 -1.38
N SER A 796 9.67 23.36 -2.54
CA SER A 796 9.90 24.52 -3.39
C SER A 796 8.62 25.20 -3.89
N VAL A 797 7.51 24.45 -4.02
CA VAL A 797 6.20 25.01 -4.41
C VAL A 797 5.76 26.13 -3.45
N TRP A 798 5.93 25.92 -2.15
CA TRP A 798 5.64 26.98 -1.17
C TRP A 798 6.73 28.03 -1.12
N THR A 799 8.02 27.64 -1.17
CA THR A 799 9.13 28.58 -1.08
C THR A 799 9.04 29.67 -2.14
N LEU A 800 8.77 29.29 -3.40
CA LEU A 800 8.57 30.25 -4.50
C LEU A 800 7.35 31.16 -4.28
N ALA A 801 6.25 30.60 -3.78
CA ALA A 801 5.05 31.35 -3.51
C ALA A 801 5.27 32.38 -2.38
N GLU A 802 5.99 31.98 -1.31
CA GLU A 802 6.35 32.84 -0.19
C GLU A 802 7.31 33.96 -0.60
N GLU A 803 8.33 33.66 -1.41
CA GLU A 803 9.28 34.64 -1.95
C GLU A 803 8.59 35.71 -2.81
N SER A 804 7.52 35.34 -3.52
CA SER A 804 6.74 36.29 -4.33
C SER A 804 6.00 37.34 -3.50
N ARG A 805 5.76 37.06 -2.20
CA ARG A 805 4.92 37.87 -1.28
C ARG A 805 3.49 38.10 -1.77
N ASP A 806 3.06 37.40 -2.80
CA ASP A 806 1.70 37.44 -3.33
C ASP A 806 0.82 36.47 -2.54
N LYS A 807 -0.11 37.01 -1.77
CA LYS A 807 -1.04 36.23 -0.94
C LYS A 807 -1.85 35.23 -1.77
N GLN A 808 -2.19 35.55 -3.01
CA GLN A 808 -2.94 34.64 -3.86
C GLN A 808 -2.08 33.45 -4.28
N ARG A 809 -0.81 33.69 -4.67
CA ARG A 809 0.14 32.60 -4.98
C ARG A 809 0.41 31.72 -3.76
N MET A 810 0.59 32.33 -2.58
CA MET A 810 0.74 31.58 -1.32
C MET A 810 -0.50 30.73 -1.03
N ALA A 811 -1.70 31.28 -1.20
CA ALA A 811 -2.95 30.55 -1.00
C ALA A 811 -3.12 29.39 -1.98
N GLU A 812 -2.75 29.56 -3.25
CA GLU A 812 -2.73 28.47 -4.23
C GLU A 812 -1.75 27.35 -3.85
N ALA A 813 -0.51 27.69 -3.49
CA ALA A 813 0.47 26.71 -3.03
C ALA A 813 -0.01 25.96 -1.78
N TYR A 814 -0.60 26.66 -0.81
CA TYR A 814 -1.21 26.05 0.37
C TYR A 814 -2.34 25.08 0.00
N ARG A 815 -3.26 25.50 -0.87
CA ARG A 815 -4.40 24.68 -1.31
C ARG A 815 -3.94 23.41 -2.01
N VAL A 816 -2.98 23.49 -2.93
CA VAL A 816 -2.42 22.33 -3.65
C VAL A 816 -1.77 21.35 -2.65
N CYS A 817 -0.85 21.83 -1.83
CA CYS A 817 -0.10 20.98 -0.91
C CYS A 817 -1.01 20.34 0.15
N THR A 818 -1.96 21.10 0.69
CA THR A 818 -2.85 20.61 1.74
C THR A 818 -3.90 19.66 1.18
N SER A 819 -4.54 19.98 0.04
CA SER A 819 -5.59 19.14 -0.54
C SER A 819 -5.06 17.77 -0.94
N ILE A 820 -3.88 17.71 -1.58
CA ILE A 820 -3.24 16.44 -1.96
C ILE A 820 -2.97 15.57 -0.74
N LYS A 821 -2.45 16.15 0.34
CA LYS A 821 -2.13 15.41 1.58
C LYS A 821 -3.37 14.91 2.29
N VAL A 822 -4.38 15.76 2.46
CA VAL A 822 -5.66 15.39 3.07
C VAL A 822 -6.33 14.30 2.23
N PHE A 823 -6.28 14.40 0.91
CA PHE A 823 -6.82 13.36 0.02
C PHE A 823 -6.06 12.04 0.12
N ASN A 824 -4.73 12.06 0.16
CA ASN A 824 -3.91 10.87 0.38
C ASN A 824 -4.20 10.21 1.72
N GLN A 825 -4.36 11.01 2.78
CA GLN A 825 -4.75 10.56 4.11
C GLN A 825 -6.09 9.80 4.07
N ILE A 826 -7.08 10.34 3.36
CA ILE A 826 -8.37 9.69 3.14
C ILE A 826 -8.25 8.37 2.36
N LEU A 827 -7.44 8.35 1.30
CA LEU A 827 -7.20 7.13 0.53
C LEU A 827 -6.56 6.05 1.41
N VAL A 828 -5.62 6.41 2.28
CA VAL A 828 -5.00 5.49 3.24
C VAL A 828 -6.03 4.95 4.22
N ASP A 829 -6.86 5.80 4.82
CA ASP A 829 -7.90 5.38 5.78
C ASP A 829 -8.90 4.40 5.12
N PHE A 830 -9.34 4.72 3.90
CA PHE A 830 -10.23 3.86 3.13
C PHE A 830 -9.56 2.52 2.78
N LYS A 831 -8.38 2.55 2.16
CA LYS A 831 -7.71 1.34 1.67
C LYS A 831 -7.28 0.43 2.81
N THR A 832 -6.93 0.97 3.97
CA THR A 832 -6.64 0.17 5.17
C THR A 832 -7.83 -0.68 5.60
N LYS A 833 -9.07 -0.16 5.48
CA LYS A 833 -10.29 -0.91 5.80
C LYS A 833 -10.70 -1.87 4.69
N MET A 834 -10.50 -1.46 3.44
CA MET A 834 -11.07 -2.15 2.28
C MET A 834 -10.15 -3.20 1.66
N CYS A 835 -8.83 -3.08 1.84
CA CYS A 835 -7.81 -3.92 1.20
C CYS A 835 -7.10 -4.83 2.24
N PRO A 836 -7.68 -5.99 2.59
CA PRO A 836 -7.12 -6.88 3.62
C PRO A 836 -5.73 -7.43 3.25
N ASP A 837 -5.46 -7.61 1.96
CA ASP A 837 -4.19 -8.11 1.44
C ASP A 837 -3.12 -7.00 1.28
N GLY A 838 -3.40 -5.78 1.74
CA GLY A 838 -2.55 -4.61 1.54
C GLY A 838 -2.90 -3.80 0.29
N PHE A 839 -2.24 -2.65 0.13
CA PHE A 839 -2.51 -1.71 -0.95
C PHE A 839 -1.27 -0.93 -1.37
N ASN A 840 -1.39 -0.21 -2.48
CA ASN A 840 -0.33 0.61 -3.03
C ASN A 840 -0.21 1.96 -2.31
N GLN A 841 0.85 2.13 -1.53
CA GLN A 841 1.13 3.35 -0.77
C GLN A 841 2.06 4.33 -1.54
N ASN A 842 2.45 3.99 -2.76
CA ASN A 842 3.39 4.79 -3.53
C ASN A 842 2.74 6.10 -4.01
N ARG A 843 3.31 7.24 -3.62
CA ARG A 843 2.85 8.60 -3.96
C ARG A 843 3.47 9.08 -5.27
N ARG A 844 3.01 8.51 -6.39
CA ARG A 844 3.51 8.82 -7.75
C ARG A 844 2.47 9.37 -8.72
N LEU A 845 1.19 9.33 -8.38
CA LEU A 845 0.14 9.79 -9.29
C LEU A 845 0.11 11.32 -9.35
N ARG A 846 0.66 11.90 -10.42
CA ARG A 846 0.55 13.34 -10.70
C ARG A 846 -0.71 13.63 -11.51
N LEU A 847 -1.46 14.63 -11.08
CA LEU A 847 -2.57 15.18 -11.87
C LEU A 847 -2.00 16.19 -12.88
N MET A 848 -2.42 16.14 -14.14
CA MET A 848 -1.93 17.02 -15.22
C MET A 848 -3.10 17.48 -16.11
N LYS A 849 -3.09 18.76 -16.57
CA LYS A 849 -4.15 19.32 -17.43
C LYS A 849 -4.15 18.76 -18.85
N SER A 850 -2.98 18.46 -19.39
CA SER A 850 -2.86 17.78 -20.67
C SER A 850 -3.24 16.33 -20.45
N VAL A 851 -4.46 15.96 -20.83
CA VAL A 851 -4.75 14.60 -21.25
C VAL A 851 -3.95 14.35 -22.53
N GLN A 852 -2.62 14.20 -22.41
CA GLN A 852 -2.00 13.21 -23.27
C GLN A 852 -2.53 11.90 -22.72
N GLU A 853 -3.50 11.31 -23.42
CA GLU A 853 -3.98 9.94 -23.17
C GLU A 853 -2.81 8.94 -23.07
N ASP A 854 -1.61 9.37 -23.49
CA ASP A 854 -0.32 8.70 -23.43
C ASP A 854 0.31 8.64 -22.03
N LEU A 855 0.02 9.59 -21.11
CA LEU A 855 0.72 9.70 -19.81
C LEU A 855 -0.07 9.12 -18.62
N LEU A 856 -1.35 8.83 -18.80
CA LEU A 856 -2.14 7.98 -17.91
C LEU A 856 -2.39 6.61 -18.56
N LYS A 857 -1.35 6.04 -19.17
CA LYS A 857 -1.29 4.59 -19.36
C LYS A 857 -0.74 3.98 -18.09
N VAL A 858 -1.63 3.64 -17.16
CA VAL A 858 -1.32 2.54 -16.25
C VAL A 858 -1.30 1.27 -17.11
N GLY A 859 -0.16 1.02 -17.72
CA GLY A 859 0.03 0.01 -18.76
C GLY A 859 1.20 0.36 -19.67
N HIS A 860 2.36 -0.20 -19.35
CA HIS A 860 3.66 -0.12 -20.05
C HIS A 860 4.44 1.20 -19.97
N ILE A 861 5.52 1.18 -19.17
CA ILE A 861 6.74 1.92 -19.53
C ILE A 861 7.65 0.96 -20.30
N HIS A 862 7.78 1.25 -21.59
CA HIS A 862 8.69 0.60 -22.52
C HIS A 862 10.13 1.02 -22.18
N VAL A 863 11.05 0.05 -22.09
CA VAL A 863 12.48 0.18 -21.68
C VAL A 863 13.24 1.41 -22.23
N PRO A 864 13.05 1.85 -23.49
CA PRO A 864 13.75 3.01 -24.04
C PRO A 864 13.47 4.34 -23.32
N TRP A 865 12.30 4.51 -22.69
CA TRP A 865 11.94 5.75 -21.99
C TRP A 865 12.61 5.89 -20.61
N HIS A 866 13.00 4.75 -20.00
CA HIS A 866 13.81 4.77 -18.79
C HIS A 866 15.26 5.18 -19.10
N ASN A 867 15.77 4.78 -20.27
CA ASN A 867 17.12 5.14 -20.72
C ASN A 867 17.20 6.60 -21.15
N ALA A 868 16.13 7.16 -21.74
CA ALA A 868 16.07 8.58 -22.12
C ALA A 868 16.07 9.54 -20.91
N ALA A 869 15.70 9.09 -19.70
CA ALA A 869 15.75 9.90 -18.48
C ALA A 869 17.12 9.86 -17.77
N ALA A 870 18.06 9.04 -18.26
CA ALA A 870 19.40 8.88 -17.69
C ALA A 870 20.51 9.60 -18.51
N GLU A 871 20.20 10.16 -19.68
CA GLU A 871 21.11 10.95 -20.49
C GLU A 871 21.00 12.46 -20.19
N GLU A 872 21.29 12.85 -18.95
CA GLU A 872 21.68 14.23 -18.62
C GLU A 872 22.90 14.23 -17.70
N LYS A 873 24.06 13.79 -18.23
CA LYS A 873 25.38 14.16 -17.69
C LYS A 873 26.44 14.33 -18.79
N ALA A 874 26.47 15.58 -19.30
CA ALA A 874 27.60 16.41 -19.72
C ALA A 874 28.43 16.05 -20.97
N PRO A 875 29.05 17.06 -21.65
CA PRO A 875 28.80 18.51 -21.64
C PRO A 875 27.90 19.00 -22.78
#